data_AF-A0AAI8VED6-F1
#
_entry.id   AF-A0AAI8VED6-F1
#
_cell.length_a   1.000
_cell.length_b   1.000
_cell.length_c   1.000
_cell.angle_alpha   90.00
_cell.angle_beta   90.00
_cell.angle_gamma   90.00
#
_symmetry.space_group_name_H-M   'P 1'
#
loop_
_entity.id
_entity.type
_entity.pdbx_description
1 polymer ?
#
loop_
_entity_poly.entity_id
_entity_poly.type
_entity_poly.pdbx_seq_one_letter_code
_entity_poly.pdbx_strand_id
1 'polypeptide(L)'
;MTAMLEVSLAWLFKNAKGRDAKAFYTRPALAGFAEQTITVTSPDCGATNATLAVDYTADGAGKFPALQWAAPPELEGRVREWLLVSEDPDAPLPTPICHGIYTGIPPTKTSVEAADFEVADKAKALLKGGFHYGKNIRGSVYGLPRPLMNHGPHRYFYMVVALEEPLDPKLLAPTATREQIADAIVGKVLGWGIKLDELVQEIQSIKQSVGSVSLPPQGTTQQHDGATCPLQGPAVPRLGLPSPSSGPSDSTSRYSGPEAANGVVVDPSQILHTPAVTLPQEPGIKPSLSRALGSHPFSGEDIDYYFQKYFECYHPYMPIVRERDPNKCYESGPLLFWSILFIASRRYARDGTALPFLLDSVRREMFTAITILPLSLSSINALILVCSWIFPDVRFVNDPTALFSSVTGNASMLLGIHTGKGAHPEFSHGAFQNSFTDEEAALTWTGYNIIAQRVSSYLGLPPLGSLFNQAVQNVIDGRVPFHVPPGFRVLLECQKFCNRVSKTMVAYLEESRGVSAHVVQLLEDEWDAVKGLVCSERADDLDRFNALLAQFEIQVYYMLPLPGYNPENLKRYILRTYTTAQSVLRDALQLERKMKFIHHIPHFHFRALLLASSVVHKLLRSSYMEFVGCKAAEQSASDAIAVCKLASVMEGDLPARLHKLIESFSDGTRKLQGPQSREEPISMFSHRLSASAALDWLMRWKHDHVASGAKCPAQQQQNQQDSVAHAAGAGAGAAACAERVDTPALLAGEPMQNIDWSFMDDFDWNLEPGVLWNGTPR
;
A
#
# COMPACT_ATOMS: atom_id res chain seq x y z
N MET A 1 -23.96 3.24 10.85
CA MET A 1 -23.13 4.34 10.28
C MET A 1 -23.16 4.33 8.75
N THR A 2 -23.11 3.17 8.10
CA THR A 2 -23.20 2.98 6.63
C THR A 2 -24.45 3.61 6.00
N ALA A 3 -25.62 3.47 6.62
CA ALA A 3 -26.88 4.06 6.15
C ALA A 3 -26.88 5.60 6.15
N MET A 4 -26.21 6.25 7.12
CA MET A 4 -26.13 7.72 7.15
C MET A 4 -25.18 8.24 6.09
N LEU A 5 -24.05 7.57 5.85
CA LEU A 5 -23.13 7.91 4.76
C LEU A 5 -23.80 7.73 3.38
N GLU A 6 -24.51 6.62 3.18
CA GLU A 6 -25.26 6.35 1.95
C GLU A 6 -26.32 7.42 1.69
N VAL A 7 -27.08 7.82 2.72
CA VAL A 7 -28.06 8.92 2.62
C VAL A 7 -27.38 10.25 2.35
N SER A 8 -26.28 10.58 3.03
CA SER A 8 -25.54 11.82 2.77
C SER A 8 -25.01 11.90 1.34
N LEU A 9 -24.48 10.79 0.80
CA LEU A 9 -24.05 10.70 -0.60
C LEU A 9 -25.24 10.81 -1.55
N ALA A 10 -26.37 10.16 -1.24
CA ALA A 10 -27.58 10.27 -2.05
C ALA A 10 -28.12 11.71 -2.11
N TRP A 11 -28.02 12.47 -1.01
CA TRP A 11 -28.39 13.90 -1.00
C TRP A 11 -27.41 14.74 -1.81
N LEU A 12 -26.10 14.51 -1.66
CA LEU A 12 -25.07 15.23 -2.40
C LEU A 12 -25.20 15.00 -3.91
N PHE A 13 -25.51 13.77 -4.31
CA PHE A 13 -25.61 13.37 -5.71
C PHE A 13 -27.03 13.37 -6.27
N LYS A 14 -28.03 13.87 -5.54
CA LYS A 14 -29.45 13.83 -5.94
C LYS A 14 -29.73 14.29 -7.38
N ASN A 15 -28.94 15.23 -7.90
CA ASN A 15 -29.06 15.78 -9.26
C ASN A 15 -28.15 15.09 -10.30
N ALA A 16 -27.27 14.17 -9.88
CA ALA A 16 -26.36 13.43 -10.74
C ALA A 16 -27.07 12.19 -11.32
N LYS A 17 -27.96 12.42 -12.28
CA LYS A 17 -28.73 11.40 -13.01
C LYS A 17 -28.76 11.69 -14.51
N GLY A 18 -29.43 10.84 -15.29
CA GLY A 18 -29.75 11.15 -16.68
C GLY A 18 -28.55 11.16 -17.62
N ARG A 19 -27.70 10.13 -17.54
CA ARG A 19 -26.55 9.97 -18.46
C ARG A 19 -26.93 9.37 -19.82
N ASP A 20 -28.18 9.58 -20.25
CA ASP A 20 -28.78 9.08 -21.49
C ASP A 20 -27.91 9.36 -22.73
N ALA A 21 -27.28 10.53 -22.79
CA ALA A 21 -26.37 10.89 -23.89
C ALA A 21 -25.17 9.92 -24.06
N LYS A 22 -24.85 9.12 -23.04
CA LYS A 22 -23.75 8.14 -23.03
C LYS A 22 -24.24 6.68 -22.89
N ALA A 23 -25.55 6.45 -23.01
CA ALA A 23 -26.15 5.13 -23.00
C ALA A 23 -25.71 4.31 -24.21
N PHE A 24 -25.84 2.99 -24.13
CA PHE A 24 -25.39 2.13 -25.23
C PHE A 24 -26.05 2.47 -26.57
N TYR A 25 -27.34 2.83 -26.57
CA TYR A 25 -28.08 3.16 -27.81
C TYR A 25 -27.63 4.47 -28.47
N THR A 26 -26.86 5.33 -27.81
CA THR A 26 -26.33 6.58 -28.42
C THR A 26 -24.95 6.40 -29.07
N ARG A 27 -24.41 5.18 -29.06
CA ARG A 27 -23.09 4.87 -29.60
C ARG A 27 -23.05 4.95 -31.13
N PRO A 28 -21.88 5.22 -31.74
CA PRO A 28 -21.75 5.36 -33.19
C PRO A 28 -22.32 4.18 -34.00
N ALA A 29 -22.23 2.96 -33.47
CA ALA A 29 -22.77 1.76 -34.12
C ALA A 29 -24.29 1.81 -34.36
N LEU A 30 -25.03 2.58 -33.56
CA LEU A 30 -26.50 2.71 -33.64
C LEU A 30 -26.92 4.07 -34.23
N ALA A 31 -25.99 4.94 -34.62
CA ALA A 31 -26.31 6.28 -35.12
C ALA A 31 -27.21 6.29 -36.37
N GLY A 32 -27.20 5.20 -37.15
CA GLY A 32 -28.09 5.00 -38.31
C GLY A 32 -29.50 4.50 -37.98
N PHE A 33 -29.77 4.17 -36.72
CA PHE A 33 -31.02 3.55 -36.24
C PHE A 33 -31.69 4.47 -35.21
N ALA A 34 -32.29 5.57 -35.68
CA ALA A 34 -32.86 6.59 -34.79
C ALA A 34 -34.10 6.10 -34.01
N GLU A 35 -34.83 5.13 -34.54
CA GLU A 35 -36.05 4.58 -33.94
C GLU A 35 -35.84 3.13 -33.46
N GLN A 36 -36.58 2.76 -32.41
CA GLN A 36 -36.61 1.39 -31.91
C GLN A 36 -37.44 0.53 -32.85
N THR A 37 -36.80 -0.45 -33.50
CA THR A 37 -37.47 -1.36 -34.45
C THR A 37 -37.82 -2.70 -33.81
N ILE A 38 -37.16 -3.07 -32.72
CA ILE A 38 -37.43 -4.32 -31.98
C ILE A 38 -38.35 -4.01 -30.80
N THR A 39 -39.43 -4.78 -30.68
CA THR A 39 -40.30 -4.70 -29.49
C THR A 39 -39.73 -5.59 -28.40
N VAL A 40 -39.44 -5.02 -27.22
CA VAL A 40 -38.95 -5.77 -26.04
C VAL A 40 -39.97 -5.66 -24.92
N THR A 41 -40.44 -6.79 -24.41
CA THR A 41 -41.42 -6.90 -23.33
C THR A 41 -40.89 -7.76 -22.19
N SER A 42 -41.50 -7.63 -21.01
CA SER A 42 -41.23 -8.50 -19.86
C SER A 42 -42.56 -9.01 -19.29
N PRO A 43 -42.79 -10.32 -19.20
CA PRO A 43 -43.99 -10.85 -18.55
C PRO A 43 -43.97 -10.61 -17.03
N ASP A 44 -42.77 -10.45 -16.46
CA ASP A 44 -42.51 -10.37 -15.03
C ASP A 44 -42.52 -8.93 -14.48
N CYS A 45 -42.09 -7.97 -15.30
CA CYS A 45 -41.88 -6.58 -14.89
C CYS A 45 -42.87 -5.60 -15.52
N GLY A 46 -44.04 -6.09 -15.97
CA GLY A 46 -45.14 -5.25 -16.47
C GLY A 46 -44.79 -4.38 -17.70
N ALA A 47 -45.60 -3.35 -17.95
CA ALA A 47 -45.38 -2.42 -19.06
C ALA A 47 -44.09 -1.58 -18.88
N THR A 48 -43.58 -0.97 -19.94
CA THR A 48 -42.44 -0.03 -19.87
C THR A 48 -42.72 1.08 -18.86
N ASN A 49 -41.71 1.43 -18.05
CA ASN A 49 -41.75 2.34 -16.89
C ASN A 49 -42.45 1.78 -15.64
N ALA A 50 -42.68 0.47 -15.55
CA ALA A 50 -43.18 -0.14 -14.33
C ALA A 50 -42.09 -0.18 -13.24
N THR A 51 -42.54 -0.18 -11.99
CA THR A 51 -41.65 -0.33 -10.84
C THR A 51 -41.14 -1.76 -10.73
N LEU A 52 -39.82 -1.93 -10.67
CA LEU A 52 -39.17 -3.23 -10.55
C LEU A 52 -39.48 -3.85 -9.17
N ALA A 53 -40.01 -5.08 -9.16
CA ALA A 53 -40.33 -5.79 -7.93
C ALA A 53 -39.07 -6.18 -7.16
N VAL A 54 -39.17 -6.29 -5.83
CA VAL A 54 -38.03 -6.56 -4.92
C VAL A 54 -37.23 -7.82 -5.30
N ASP A 55 -37.88 -8.84 -5.85
CA ASP A 55 -37.27 -10.09 -6.30
C ASP A 55 -36.17 -9.89 -7.38
N TYR A 56 -36.19 -8.78 -8.11
CA TYR A 56 -35.24 -8.44 -9.17
C TYR A 56 -34.19 -7.41 -8.71
N THR A 57 -34.14 -7.08 -7.41
CA THR A 57 -33.20 -6.11 -6.84
C THR A 57 -32.20 -6.78 -5.90
N ALA A 58 -31.19 -6.04 -5.46
CA ALA A 58 -30.22 -6.53 -4.47
C ALA A 58 -30.82 -6.79 -3.08
N ASP A 59 -32.01 -6.25 -2.80
CA ASP A 59 -32.69 -6.42 -1.51
C ASP A 59 -33.60 -7.67 -1.50
N GLY A 60 -33.79 -8.33 -2.66
CA GLY A 60 -34.56 -9.57 -2.80
C GLY A 60 -33.74 -10.72 -3.42
N ALA A 61 -34.39 -11.56 -4.22
CA ALA A 61 -33.77 -12.77 -4.80
C ALA A 61 -32.71 -12.48 -5.88
N GLY A 62 -32.59 -11.23 -6.35
CA GLY A 62 -31.60 -10.83 -7.36
C GLY A 62 -31.78 -11.50 -8.72
N LYS A 63 -33.02 -11.81 -9.12
CA LYS A 63 -33.31 -12.48 -10.39
C LYS A 63 -33.11 -11.51 -11.58
N PHE A 64 -32.67 -12.05 -12.71
CA PHE A 64 -32.73 -11.31 -13.98
C PHE A 64 -34.20 -11.33 -14.49
N PRO A 65 -34.79 -10.20 -14.91
CA PRO A 65 -36.15 -10.16 -15.44
C PRO A 65 -36.32 -11.07 -16.66
N ALA A 66 -37.43 -11.82 -16.73
CA ALA A 66 -37.77 -12.48 -17.97
C ALA A 66 -37.99 -11.43 -19.07
N LEU A 67 -37.38 -11.61 -20.24
CA LEU A 67 -37.52 -10.73 -21.39
C LEU A 67 -37.97 -11.53 -22.61
N GLN A 68 -38.82 -10.92 -23.41
CA GLN A 68 -39.24 -11.41 -24.72
C GLN A 68 -39.04 -10.29 -25.73
N TRP A 69 -38.62 -10.63 -26.94
CA TRP A 69 -38.49 -9.65 -28.00
C TRP A 69 -38.95 -10.18 -29.35
N ALA A 70 -39.46 -9.27 -30.17
CA ALA A 70 -39.90 -9.54 -31.52
C ALA A 70 -39.30 -8.50 -32.47
N ALA A 71 -38.60 -9.00 -33.50
CA ALA A 71 -38.21 -8.18 -34.64
C ALA A 71 -39.28 -8.21 -35.72
N PRO A 72 -39.39 -7.16 -36.55
CA PRO A 72 -40.23 -7.17 -37.73
C PRO A 72 -39.82 -8.29 -38.72
N PRO A 73 -40.77 -8.85 -39.50
CA PRO A 73 -40.49 -9.95 -40.44
C PRO A 73 -39.36 -9.64 -41.44
N GLU A 74 -39.19 -8.38 -41.82
CA GLU A 74 -38.11 -7.92 -42.71
C GLU A 74 -36.70 -8.05 -42.11
N LEU A 75 -36.58 -8.06 -40.78
CA LEU A 75 -35.30 -8.22 -40.07
C LEU A 75 -35.06 -9.65 -39.60
N GLU A 76 -36.12 -10.37 -39.21
CA GLU A 76 -36.05 -11.68 -38.56
C GLU A 76 -35.18 -12.70 -39.33
N GLY A 77 -35.34 -12.78 -40.66
CA GLY A 77 -34.55 -13.69 -41.49
C GLY A 77 -33.07 -13.32 -41.69
N ARG A 78 -32.69 -12.08 -41.32
CA ARG A 78 -31.32 -11.55 -41.44
C ARG A 78 -30.55 -11.60 -40.14
N VAL A 79 -31.21 -11.78 -38.99
CA VAL A 79 -30.54 -11.82 -37.69
C VAL A 79 -29.66 -13.07 -37.60
N ARG A 80 -28.40 -12.87 -37.22
CA ARG A 80 -27.42 -13.93 -36.97
C ARG A 80 -27.01 -14.05 -35.52
N GLU A 81 -27.17 -12.99 -34.73
CA GLU A 81 -26.91 -12.98 -33.29
C GLU A 81 -27.74 -11.88 -32.62
N TRP A 82 -28.21 -12.12 -31.39
CA TRP A 82 -28.75 -11.09 -30.53
C TRP A 82 -27.71 -10.64 -29.49
N LEU A 83 -27.70 -9.33 -29.20
CA LEU A 83 -26.93 -8.74 -28.11
C LEU A 83 -27.90 -8.18 -27.07
N LEU A 84 -27.72 -8.53 -25.80
CA LEU A 84 -28.50 -8.00 -24.68
C LEU A 84 -27.62 -7.16 -23.76
N VAL A 85 -28.01 -5.92 -23.50
CA VAL A 85 -27.28 -4.98 -22.64
C VAL A 85 -28.21 -4.48 -21.53
N SER A 86 -27.74 -4.52 -20.29
CA SER A 86 -28.42 -3.95 -19.13
C SER A 86 -27.63 -2.78 -18.55
N GLU A 87 -28.25 -1.60 -18.45
CA GLU A 87 -27.59 -0.36 -18.00
C GLU A 87 -28.45 0.49 -17.05
N ASP A 88 -27.78 1.25 -16.18
CA ASP A 88 -28.36 2.27 -15.30
C ASP A 88 -27.74 3.66 -15.60
N PRO A 89 -28.45 4.55 -16.32
CA PRO A 89 -27.99 5.91 -16.61
C PRO A 89 -28.16 6.89 -15.43
N ASP A 90 -28.84 6.50 -14.36
CA ASP A 90 -29.17 7.36 -13.23
C ASP A 90 -28.27 7.13 -12.01
N ALA A 91 -27.37 6.14 -12.08
CA ALA A 91 -26.27 6.01 -11.15
C ALA A 91 -25.41 7.30 -11.13
N PRO A 92 -24.95 7.77 -9.95
CA PRO A 92 -24.23 9.03 -9.80
C PRO A 92 -22.76 8.95 -10.24
N LEU A 93 -22.53 8.47 -11.45
CA LEU A 93 -21.23 8.29 -12.09
C LEU A 93 -21.19 9.00 -13.46
N PRO A 94 -19.99 9.24 -14.02
CA PRO A 94 -19.85 10.01 -15.26
C PRO A 94 -20.43 9.32 -16.52
N THR A 95 -20.69 8.02 -16.46
CA THR A 95 -21.23 7.17 -17.54
C THR A 95 -22.27 6.20 -16.99
N PRO A 96 -23.26 5.76 -17.79
CA PRO A 96 -24.19 4.71 -17.41
C PRO A 96 -23.46 3.47 -16.94
N ILE A 97 -23.99 2.85 -15.88
CA ILE A 97 -23.41 1.67 -15.28
C ILE A 97 -23.91 0.45 -16.01
N CYS A 98 -22.99 -0.34 -16.57
CA CYS A 98 -23.33 -1.63 -17.16
C CYS A 98 -23.59 -2.64 -16.03
N HIS A 99 -24.84 -3.07 -15.93
CA HIS A 99 -25.30 -4.13 -15.04
C HIS A 99 -25.11 -5.51 -15.68
N GLY A 100 -25.13 -5.61 -17.00
CA GLY A 100 -24.81 -6.85 -17.72
C GLY A 100 -24.67 -6.61 -19.21
N ILE A 101 -23.88 -7.45 -19.87
CA ILE A 101 -23.76 -7.48 -21.32
C ILE A 101 -23.61 -8.93 -21.76
N TYR A 102 -24.42 -9.34 -22.73
CA TYR A 102 -24.56 -10.74 -23.09
C TYR A 102 -24.50 -10.92 -24.60
N THR A 103 -23.56 -11.76 -25.05
CA THR A 103 -23.17 -11.94 -26.46
C THR A 103 -23.32 -13.41 -26.88
N GLY A 104 -23.40 -13.66 -28.19
CA GLY A 104 -23.58 -15.01 -28.72
C GLY A 104 -24.96 -15.60 -28.46
N ILE A 105 -25.98 -14.76 -28.26
CA ILE A 105 -27.37 -15.23 -28.15
C ILE A 105 -27.84 -15.67 -29.55
N PRO A 106 -28.27 -16.93 -29.73
CA PRO A 106 -28.57 -17.46 -31.05
C PRO A 106 -29.82 -16.78 -31.64
N PRO A 107 -29.92 -16.64 -32.98
CA PRO A 107 -31.00 -15.91 -33.63
C PRO A 107 -32.38 -16.54 -33.37
N THR A 108 -32.41 -17.86 -33.13
CA THR A 108 -33.62 -18.61 -32.77
C THR A 108 -34.14 -18.34 -31.37
N LYS A 109 -33.36 -17.66 -30.51
CA LYS A 109 -33.75 -17.33 -29.14
C LYS A 109 -34.34 -15.92 -29.10
N THR A 110 -35.63 -15.82 -28.80
CA THR A 110 -36.40 -14.56 -28.72
C THR A 110 -36.91 -14.28 -27.31
N SER A 111 -36.48 -15.07 -26.33
CA SER A 111 -36.78 -14.87 -24.92
C SER A 111 -35.64 -15.37 -24.02
N VAL A 112 -35.56 -14.78 -22.82
CA VAL A 112 -34.69 -15.25 -21.73
C VAL A 112 -35.46 -15.26 -20.41
N GLU A 113 -35.13 -16.21 -19.55
CA GLU A 113 -35.65 -16.33 -18.19
C GLU A 113 -34.52 -16.29 -17.15
N ALA A 114 -34.85 -16.12 -15.87
CA ALA A 114 -33.83 -16.03 -14.81
C ALA A 114 -32.85 -17.23 -14.79
N ALA A 115 -33.33 -18.44 -15.08
CA ALA A 115 -32.52 -19.67 -15.12
C ALA A 115 -31.47 -19.66 -16.24
N ASP A 116 -31.70 -18.89 -17.32
CA ASP A 116 -30.74 -18.77 -18.42
C ASP A 116 -29.44 -18.10 -17.98
N PHE A 117 -29.48 -17.27 -16.93
CA PHE A 117 -28.34 -16.50 -16.41
C PHE A 117 -27.52 -17.24 -15.35
N GLU A 118 -27.85 -18.50 -15.07
CA GLU A 118 -27.01 -19.35 -14.24
C GLU A 118 -25.74 -19.76 -14.98
N VAL A 119 -24.60 -19.77 -14.29
CA VAL A 119 -23.31 -20.10 -14.90
C VAL A 119 -23.24 -21.57 -15.25
N ALA A 120 -22.96 -21.88 -16.52
CA ALA A 120 -22.70 -23.24 -17.00
C ALA A 120 -21.20 -23.55 -17.03
N ASP A 121 -20.37 -22.61 -17.53
CA ASP A 121 -18.91 -22.71 -17.51
C ASP A 121 -18.29 -21.33 -17.25
N LYS A 122 -17.71 -21.17 -16.06
CA LYS A 122 -17.13 -19.91 -15.61
C LYS A 122 -15.87 -19.51 -16.39
N ALA A 123 -15.08 -20.47 -16.86
CA ALA A 123 -13.83 -20.18 -17.57
C ALA A 123 -14.10 -19.58 -18.96
N LYS A 124 -15.22 -19.99 -19.57
CA LYS A 124 -15.68 -19.48 -20.86
C LYS A 124 -16.68 -18.34 -20.75
N ALA A 125 -17.08 -17.95 -19.54
CA ALA A 125 -18.23 -17.06 -19.31
C ALA A 125 -19.55 -17.55 -19.93
N LEU A 126 -19.73 -18.87 -20.04
CA LEU A 126 -20.91 -19.48 -20.64
C LEU A 126 -22.03 -19.63 -19.62
N LEU A 127 -23.23 -19.22 -20.02
CA LEU A 127 -24.47 -19.34 -19.23
C LEU A 127 -25.31 -20.53 -19.69
N LYS A 128 -26.17 -21.04 -18.80
CA LYS A 128 -27.09 -22.15 -19.12
C LYS A 128 -28.01 -21.83 -20.30
N GLY A 129 -28.29 -20.56 -20.54
CA GLY A 129 -29.05 -20.10 -21.69
C GLY A 129 -28.36 -20.21 -23.04
N GLY A 130 -27.09 -20.67 -23.08
CA GLY A 130 -26.32 -20.91 -24.31
C GLY A 130 -25.59 -19.70 -24.87
N PHE A 131 -25.42 -18.64 -24.07
CA PHE A 131 -24.77 -17.39 -24.44
C PHE A 131 -23.74 -16.97 -23.38
N HIS A 132 -22.96 -15.92 -23.68
CA HIS A 132 -21.82 -15.52 -22.87
C HIS A 132 -22.07 -14.20 -22.16
N TYR A 133 -21.50 -14.01 -20.97
CA TYR A 133 -21.55 -12.73 -20.26
C TYR A 133 -20.19 -12.01 -20.30
N GLY A 134 -20.23 -10.70 -20.56
CA GLY A 134 -19.04 -9.85 -20.55
C GLY A 134 -18.81 -9.15 -19.20
N LYS A 135 -17.83 -8.24 -19.17
CA LYS A 135 -17.42 -7.53 -17.96
C LYS A 135 -18.44 -6.46 -17.57
N ASN A 136 -18.98 -6.56 -16.36
CA ASN A 136 -19.77 -5.50 -15.70
C ASN A 136 -19.01 -4.87 -14.52
N ILE A 137 -19.58 -3.85 -13.88
CA ILE A 137 -18.92 -3.11 -12.79
C ILE A 137 -18.60 -3.95 -11.55
N ARG A 138 -19.34 -5.04 -11.29
CA ARG A 138 -19.20 -5.87 -10.10
C ARG A 138 -18.44 -7.18 -10.35
N GLY A 139 -18.03 -7.46 -11.59
CA GLY A 139 -17.40 -8.72 -11.96
C GLY A 139 -18.32 -9.94 -11.78
N SER A 140 -19.64 -9.74 -11.72
CA SER A 140 -20.67 -10.78 -11.61
C SER A 140 -21.32 -11.03 -12.98
N VAL A 141 -22.18 -12.05 -13.10
CA VAL A 141 -22.99 -12.24 -14.33
C VAL A 141 -23.95 -11.06 -14.53
N TYR A 142 -24.65 -10.68 -13.47
CA TYR A 142 -25.58 -9.56 -13.44
C TYR A 142 -25.30 -8.70 -12.20
N GLY A 143 -25.13 -7.39 -12.41
CA GLY A 143 -25.07 -6.41 -11.34
C GLY A 143 -26.48 -6.18 -10.83
N LEU A 144 -26.74 -6.47 -9.55
CA LEU A 144 -28.09 -6.35 -9.02
C LEU A 144 -28.50 -4.86 -8.88
N PRO A 145 -29.70 -4.47 -9.34
CA PRO A 145 -30.29 -3.16 -9.11
C PRO A 145 -30.27 -2.79 -7.63
N ARG A 146 -29.54 -1.71 -7.30
CA ARG A 146 -29.44 -1.14 -5.95
C ARG A 146 -29.12 0.34 -6.08
N PRO A 147 -30.12 1.21 -6.29
CA PRO A 147 -29.91 2.65 -6.23
C PRO A 147 -29.41 3.04 -4.84
N LEU A 148 -28.86 4.25 -4.69
CA LEU A 148 -28.50 4.77 -3.37
C LEU A 148 -29.77 5.17 -2.61
N MET A 149 -29.81 4.89 -1.30
CA MET A 149 -30.95 5.20 -0.44
C MET A 149 -31.26 6.70 -0.46
N ASN A 150 -32.49 7.09 -0.83
CA ASN A 150 -32.94 8.47 -1.03
C ASN A 150 -32.40 9.22 -2.25
N HIS A 151 -31.72 8.56 -3.18
CA HIS A 151 -31.26 9.20 -4.41
C HIS A 151 -32.42 9.48 -5.37
N GLY A 152 -33.58 8.84 -5.18
CA GLY A 152 -34.75 8.87 -6.06
C GLY A 152 -34.75 7.72 -7.07
N PRO A 153 -35.72 7.65 -7.99
CA PRO A 153 -35.83 6.54 -8.95
C PRO A 153 -34.58 6.42 -9.82
N HIS A 154 -34.16 5.18 -10.08
CA HIS A 154 -33.21 4.83 -11.14
C HIS A 154 -33.93 4.07 -12.23
N ARG A 155 -33.59 4.37 -13.47
CA ARG A 155 -34.03 3.67 -14.66
C ARG A 155 -33.06 2.52 -14.96
N TYR A 156 -33.58 1.35 -15.26
CA TYR A 156 -32.81 0.21 -15.74
C TYR A 156 -33.22 -0.10 -17.17
N PHE A 157 -32.29 0.09 -18.10
CA PHE A 157 -32.48 -0.22 -19.50
C PHE A 157 -32.09 -1.67 -19.76
N TYR A 158 -33.00 -2.43 -20.38
CA TYR A 158 -32.72 -3.74 -20.97
C TYR A 158 -32.86 -3.63 -22.47
N MET A 159 -31.72 -3.52 -23.15
CA MET A 159 -31.65 -3.27 -24.59
C MET A 159 -31.31 -4.56 -25.34
N VAL A 160 -32.08 -4.87 -26.37
CA VAL A 160 -31.80 -5.94 -27.32
C VAL A 160 -31.38 -5.33 -28.67
N VAL A 161 -30.32 -5.86 -29.27
CA VAL A 161 -29.81 -5.45 -30.58
C VAL A 161 -29.76 -6.66 -31.51
N ALA A 162 -30.32 -6.53 -32.72
CA ALA A 162 -30.19 -7.51 -33.78
C ALA A 162 -28.90 -7.27 -34.57
N LEU A 163 -28.09 -8.31 -34.75
CA LEU A 163 -26.86 -8.26 -35.53
C LEU A 163 -26.99 -9.10 -36.81
N GLU A 164 -26.54 -8.56 -37.94
CA GLU A 164 -26.49 -9.24 -39.25
C GLU A 164 -25.33 -10.26 -39.33
N GLU A 165 -24.34 -10.13 -38.46
CA GLU A 165 -23.19 -11.02 -38.36
C GLU A 165 -22.91 -11.32 -36.89
N PRO A 166 -22.46 -12.55 -36.56
CA PRO A 166 -22.06 -12.88 -35.20
C PRO A 166 -20.82 -12.08 -34.76
N LEU A 167 -20.65 -11.93 -33.45
CA LEU A 167 -19.45 -11.32 -32.88
C LEU A 167 -18.23 -12.26 -33.03
N ASP A 168 -17.03 -11.68 -33.05
CA ASP A 168 -15.79 -12.46 -33.05
C ASP A 168 -15.76 -13.38 -31.81
N PRO A 169 -15.49 -14.69 -31.95
CA PRO A 169 -15.37 -15.60 -30.81
C PRO A 169 -14.43 -15.12 -29.69
N LYS A 170 -13.44 -14.29 -30.00
CA LYS A 170 -12.54 -13.67 -29.01
C LYS A 170 -13.25 -12.70 -28.06
N LEU A 171 -14.40 -12.14 -28.48
CA LEU A 171 -15.24 -11.24 -27.69
C LEU A 171 -16.30 -11.98 -26.87
N LEU A 172 -16.34 -13.32 -26.95
CA LEU A 172 -17.19 -14.17 -26.10
C LEU A 172 -16.52 -14.53 -24.76
N ALA A 173 -15.44 -13.83 -24.41
CA ALA A 173 -14.67 -14.04 -23.19
C ALA A 173 -15.14 -13.16 -22.01
N PRO A 174 -14.94 -13.59 -20.75
CA PRO A 174 -15.34 -12.84 -19.55
C PRO A 174 -14.73 -11.43 -19.41
N THR A 175 -13.69 -11.12 -20.20
CA THR A 175 -12.98 -9.85 -20.17
C THR A 175 -13.52 -8.81 -21.14
N ALA A 176 -14.43 -9.19 -22.05
CA ALA A 176 -14.97 -8.28 -23.07
C ALA A 176 -15.73 -7.12 -22.41
N THR A 177 -15.31 -5.89 -22.69
CA THR A 177 -15.93 -4.69 -22.14
C THR A 177 -17.07 -4.20 -23.01
N ARG A 178 -17.97 -3.44 -22.39
CA ARG A 178 -19.05 -2.70 -23.06
C ARG A 178 -18.55 -1.88 -24.26
N GLU A 179 -17.42 -1.20 -24.11
CA GLU A 179 -16.81 -0.38 -25.17
C GLU A 179 -16.28 -1.25 -26.31
N GLN A 180 -15.57 -2.35 -26.01
CA GLN A 180 -15.08 -3.28 -27.03
C GLN A 180 -16.22 -3.89 -27.85
N ILE A 181 -17.32 -4.25 -27.19
CA ILE A 181 -18.50 -4.79 -27.87
C ILE A 181 -19.18 -3.71 -28.72
N ALA A 182 -19.31 -2.48 -28.21
CA ALA A 182 -19.88 -1.36 -28.97
C ALA A 182 -19.09 -1.05 -30.25
N ASP A 183 -17.76 -1.14 -30.20
CA ASP A 183 -16.89 -0.94 -31.37
C ASP A 183 -17.02 -2.11 -32.36
N ALA A 184 -17.17 -3.34 -31.86
CA ALA A 184 -17.23 -4.55 -32.69
C ALA A 184 -18.54 -4.72 -33.47
N ILE A 185 -19.62 -4.05 -33.06
CA ILE A 185 -20.92 -4.09 -33.75
C ILE A 185 -21.10 -2.98 -34.79
N VAL A 186 -20.13 -2.08 -34.96
CA VAL A 186 -20.19 -1.01 -35.97
C VAL A 186 -20.37 -1.63 -37.36
N GLY A 187 -21.44 -1.24 -38.06
CA GLY A 187 -21.78 -1.76 -39.38
C GLY A 187 -22.49 -3.12 -39.40
N LYS A 188 -22.77 -3.71 -38.22
CA LYS A 188 -23.44 -5.02 -38.10
C LYS A 188 -24.87 -4.94 -37.56
N VAL A 189 -25.31 -3.78 -37.09
CA VAL A 189 -26.63 -3.59 -36.46
C VAL A 189 -27.72 -3.62 -37.53
N LEU A 190 -28.80 -4.36 -37.27
CA LEU A 190 -30.03 -4.38 -38.08
C LEU A 190 -31.17 -3.59 -37.44
N GLY A 191 -31.16 -3.48 -36.11
CA GLY A 191 -32.22 -2.87 -35.33
C GLY A 191 -31.95 -3.03 -33.84
N TRP A 192 -32.65 -2.25 -33.02
CA TRP A 192 -32.56 -2.31 -31.56
C TRP A 192 -33.90 -1.97 -30.90
N GLY A 193 -34.04 -2.33 -29.62
CA GLY A 193 -35.19 -2.01 -28.79
C GLY A 193 -34.83 -2.02 -27.31
N ILE A 194 -35.54 -1.24 -26.49
CA ILE A 194 -35.30 -1.11 -25.04
C ILE A 194 -36.59 -1.37 -24.26
N LYS A 195 -36.50 -2.22 -23.23
CA LYS A 195 -37.42 -2.21 -22.10
C LYS A 195 -36.82 -1.36 -20.98
N LEU A 196 -37.62 -0.43 -20.46
CA LEU A 196 -37.26 0.43 -19.34
C LEU A 196 -38.10 0.03 -18.11
N ASP A 197 -37.42 -0.20 -16.99
CA ASP A 197 -38.02 -0.39 -15.66
C ASP A 197 -37.47 0.66 -14.67
N GLU A 198 -38.28 1.08 -13.69
CA GLU A 198 -37.89 2.06 -12.67
C GLU A 198 -37.79 1.43 -11.28
N LEU A 199 -36.83 1.86 -10.44
CA LEU A 199 -36.73 1.40 -9.05
C LEU A 199 -36.51 2.56 -8.08
N VAL A 200 -37.32 2.62 -7.03
CA VAL A 200 -37.25 3.60 -5.95
C VAL A 200 -36.84 2.90 -4.65
N GLN A 201 -35.83 3.44 -3.95
CA GLN A 201 -35.46 2.96 -2.62
C GLN A 201 -35.84 4.01 -1.55
N GLU A 202 -36.94 3.77 -0.85
CA GLU A 202 -37.49 4.65 0.20
C GLU A 202 -37.00 4.30 1.63
N ILE A 203 -37.07 5.28 2.55
CA ILE A 203 -36.78 5.10 3.98
C ILE A 203 -37.87 4.25 4.66
N GLN A 204 -37.69 2.93 4.68
CA GLN A 204 -38.53 2.06 5.52
C GLN A 204 -37.80 1.52 6.76
N SER A 205 -36.46 1.57 6.81
CA SER A 205 -35.69 0.98 7.93
C SER A 205 -35.60 1.85 9.19
N ILE A 206 -35.87 3.16 9.13
CA ILE A 206 -35.70 4.09 10.27
C ILE A 206 -36.93 4.12 11.20
N LYS A 207 -38.13 3.78 10.71
CA LYS A 207 -39.35 3.78 11.55
C LYS A 207 -39.49 2.51 12.41
N GLN A 208 -38.90 1.38 11.99
CA GLN A 208 -39.01 0.13 12.75
C GLN A 208 -38.05 0.04 13.95
N SER A 209 -36.97 0.84 13.99
CA SER A 209 -36.04 0.87 15.12
C SER A 209 -36.35 1.93 16.19
N VAL A 210 -37.39 2.76 16.01
CA VAL A 210 -37.69 3.90 16.91
C VAL A 210 -39.11 3.85 17.51
N GLY A 211 -39.95 2.88 17.12
CA GLY A 211 -41.33 2.76 17.58
C GLY A 211 -41.53 1.83 18.78
N SER A 212 -41.08 2.20 19.99
CA SER A 212 -41.65 1.70 21.26
C SER A 212 -41.10 2.41 22.50
N VAL A 213 -41.37 3.71 22.64
CA VAL A 213 -41.40 4.33 23.98
C VAL A 213 -42.57 5.31 24.05
N SER A 214 -43.57 4.94 24.85
CA SER A 214 -44.74 5.74 25.18
C SER A 214 -44.36 6.85 26.16
N LEU A 215 -44.71 8.10 25.86
CA LEU A 215 -44.57 9.26 26.75
C LEU A 215 -45.73 9.34 27.76
N PRO A 216 -45.50 9.73 29.02
CA PRO A 216 -46.53 10.29 29.90
C PRO A 216 -46.55 11.84 29.86
N PRO A 217 -47.62 12.49 30.33
CA PRO A 217 -48.01 13.82 29.88
C PRO A 217 -47.49 14.98 30.75
N GLN A 218 -47.28 16.11 30.04
CA GLN A 218 -47.41 17.53 30.40
C GLN A 218 -47.26 17.96 31.88
N GLY A 219 -46.27 18.84 32.10
CA GLY A 219 -46.19 19.77 33.23
C GLY A 219 -45.79 21.17 32.74
N THR A 220 -46.54 22.16 33.22
CA THR A 220 -46.70 23.56 32.81
C THR A 220 -45.48 24.50 32.87
N THR A 221 -45.53 25.48 31.97
CA THR A 221 -44.75 26.73 31.80
C THR A 221 -44.68 27.65 33.03
N GLN A 222 -43.54 28.33 33.20
CA GLN A 222 -43.47 29.73 33.67
C GLN A 222 -42.35 30.50 32.96
N GLN A 223 -42.71 31.68 32.44
CA GLN A 223 -41.86 32.69 31.81
C GLN A 223 -41.26 33.64 32.88
N HIS A 224 -40.07 34.20 32.63
CA HIS A 224 -39.82 35.63 32.81
C HIS A 224 -38.53 36.10 32.09
N ASP A 225 -38.74 36.99 31.11
CA ASP A 225 -38.01 38.21 30.72
C ASP A 225 -36.48 38.32 30.74
N GLY A 226 -35.91 38.49 29.52
CA GLY A 226 -35.44 39.81 29.04
C GLY A 226 -33.98 40.23 29.29
N ALA A 227 -33.16 40.26 28.23
CA ALA A 227 -32.38 41.45 27.79
C ALA A 227 -31.48 41.16 26.56
N THR A 228 -31.40 42.16 25.69
CA THR A 228 -30.90 42.17 24.30
C THR A 228 -29.42 42.62 24.12
N CYS A 229 -28.80 42.10 23.05
CA CYS A 229 -27.79 42.67 22.11
C CYS A 229 -26.32 42.97 22.53
N PRO A 230 -25.37 43.14 21.57
CA PRO A 230 -25.21 42.53 20.23
C PRO A 230 -23.77 42.05 19.90
N LEU A 231 -23.63 41.43 18.71
CA LEU A 231 -22.40 40.97 18.04
C LEU A 231 -21.47 42.11 17.59
N GLN A 232 -20.14 41.89 17.67
CA GLN A 232 -19.14 42.53 16.80
C GLN A 232 -17.91 41.62 16.59
N GLY A 233 -17.42 41.60 15.34
CA GLY A 233 -16.42 40.67 14.79
C GLY A 233 -14.94 40.98 15.12
N PRO A 234 -14.00 40.27 14.45
CA PRO A 234 -12.69 39.95 15.01
C PRO A 234 -11.58 40.94 14.63
N ALA A 235 -10.57 41.07 15.50
CA ALA A 235 -9.31 41.74 15.23
C ALA A 235 -8.12 40.78 15.39
N VAL A 236 -7.25 40.78 14.38
CA VAL A 236 -5.95 40.09 14.29
C VAL A 236 -4.92 40.81 15.16
N PRO A 237 -3.94 40.10 15.77
CA PRO A 237 -2.63 40.72 16.00
C PRO A 237 -1.45 39.93 15.41
N ARG A 238 -0.44 40.73 15.06
CA ARG A 238 0.78 40.45 14.31
C ARG A 238 1.89 39.79 15.13
N LEU A 239 2.80 39.16 14.38
CA LEU A 239 4.15 38.69 14.70
C LEU A 239 5.01 39.69 15.49
N GLY A 240 5.74 39.19 16.47
CA GLY A 240 6.86 39.88 17.14
C GLY A 240 8.01 38.89 17.41
N LEU A 241 9.15 39.14 16.76
CA LEU A 241 10.46 38.54 17.05
C LEU A 241 11.08 39.19 18.30
N PRO A 242 11.95 38.46 19.03
CA PRO A 242 13.05 39.13 19.72
C PRO A 242 14.42 38.42 19.56
N SER A 243 15.46 39.24 19.46
CA SER A 243 16.87 38.94 19.75
C SER A 243 17.46 40.11 20.56
N PRO A 244 18.72 40.07 21.04
CA PRO A 244 19.13 39.51 22.32
C PRO A 244 19.71 40.57 23.28
N SER A 245 19.82 40.28 24.57
CA SER A 245 20.71 41.02 25.45
C SER A 245 21.34 40.15 26.56
N SER A 246 22.62 40.44 26.75
CA SER A 246 23.65 39.82 27.57
C SER A 246 23.66 40.28 29.02
N GLY A 247 24.15 39.43 29.93
CA GLY A 247 24.86 39.87 31.14
C GLY A 247 24.83 38.88 32.31
N PRO A 248 25.91 38.76 33.12
CA PRO A 248 26.41 37.46 33.60
C PRO A 248 26.27 37.25 35.11
N SER A 249 26.48 36.02 35.59
CA SER A 249 27.02 35.77 36.94
C SER A 249 27.77 34.44 37.03
N ASP A 250 29.00 34.57 37.52
CA ASP A 250 29.97 33.53 37.87
C ASP A 250 29.45 32.53 38.90
N SER A 251 29.91 31.28 38.80
CA SER A 251 30.53 30.59 39.95
C SER A 251 31.35 29.38 39.49
N THR A 252 32.44 29.21 40.20
CA THR A 252 33.66 28.49 39.86
C THR A 252 33.71 27.07 40.44
N SER A 253 34.34 26.17 39.67
CA SER A 253 35.32 25.15 40.10
C SER A 253 34.84 23.92 40.91
N ARG A 254 35.09 22.70 40.39
CA ARG A 254 36.36 21.96 40.59
C ARG A 254 36.43 20.65 39.80
N TYR A 255 37.57 20.46 39.15
CA TYR A 255 38.08 19.22 38.56
C TYR A 255 38.62 18.27 39.64
N SER A 256 38.56 16.97 39.39
CA SER A 256 39.49 15.96 39.94
C SER A 256 39.65 14.83 38.93
N GLY A 257 40.91 14.57 38.55
CA GLY A 257 41.33 13.57 37.58
C GLY A 257 41.60 12.19 38.18
N PRO A 258 42.15 11.24 37.39
CA PRO A 258 41.94 9.81 37.54
C PRO A 258 43.11 9.05 38.19
N GLU A 259 42.82 7.90 38.79
CA GLU A 259 43.82 6.88 39.17
C GLU A 259 43.54 5.54 38.48
N ALA A 260 44.63 4.85 38.15
CA ALA A 260 44.70 3.63 37.37
C ALA A 260 45.00 2.39 38.23
N ALA A 261 44.76 1.22 37.61
CA ALA A 261 45.46 -0.07 37.75
C ALA A 261 44.70 -1.23 38.43
N ASN A 262 44.32 -2.24 37.65
CA ASN A 262 44.96 -3.57 37.58
C ASN A 262 44.01 -4.65 37.03
N GLY A 263 44.57 -5.53 36.20
CA GLY A 263 43.84 -6.51 35.39
C GLY A 263 43.39 -7.76 36.14
N VAL A 264 42.34 -8.37 35.59
CA VAL A 264 41.93 -9.75 35.85
C VAL A 264 41.54 -10.40 34.53
N VAL A 265 41.95 -11.66 34.41
CA VAL A 265 41.84 -12.58 33.27
C VAL A 265 40.38 -12.81 32.87
N VAL A 266 40.11 -12.81 31.56
CA VAL A 266 38.76 -12.90 30.95
C VAL A 266 38.35 -14.36 30.72
N ASP A 267 37.14 -14.70 31.16
CA ASP A 267 36.39 -15.93 30.86
C ASP A 267 35.51 -15.72 29.60
N PRO A 268 35.47 -16.61 28.58
CA PRO A 268 34.84 -16.31 27.29
C PRO A 268 33.30 -16.27 27.26
N SER A 269 32.60 -16.38 28.38
CA SER A 269 31.12 -16.37 28.43
C SER A 269 30.48 -15.01 28.75
N GLN A 270 31.26 -13.92 28.80
CA GLN A 270 30.74 -12.56 28.99
C GLN A 270 31.02 -11.65 27.79
N ILE A 271 30.43 -11.93 26.63
CA ILE A 271 30.33 -10.96 25.53
C ILE A 271 28.93 -11.04 24.92
N LEU A 272 27.99 -10.32 25.55
CA LEU A 272 26.71 -9.92 24.97
C LEU A 272 26.35 -8.54 25.55
N HIS A 273 27.16 -7.53 25.22
CA HIS A 273 26.78 -6.12 25.41
C HIS A 273 26.06 -5.60 24.17
N THR A 274 24.84 -6.09 23.97
CA THR A 274 23.71 -5.17 23.74
C THR A 274 23.37 -4.64 25.15
N PRO A 275 22.99 -3.37 25.38
CA PRO A 275 22.32 -3.06 26.63
C PRO A 275 21.01 -3.83 26.63
N ALA A 276 21.05 -5.07 27.10
CA ALA A 276 19.89 -5.74 27.62
C ALA A 276 19.43 -4.80 28.74
N VAL A 277 18.38 -4.05 28.45
CA VAL A 277 17.44 -3.64 29.46
C VAL A 277 16.85 -4.96 29.97
N THR A 278 17.61 -5.67 30.80
CA THR A 278 17.10 -6.73 31.66
C THR A 278 16.31 -6.01 32.72
N LEU A 279 15.13 -5.51 32.34
CA LEU A 279 14.12 -5.15 33.32
C LEU A 279 13.82 -6.45 34.07
N PRO A 280 13.80 -6.42 35.41
CA PRO A 280 13.46 -7.60 36.20
C PRO A 280 12.15 -8.17 35.66
N GLN A 281 12.11 -9.50 35.43
CA GLN A 281 10.83 -10.20 35.27
C GLN A 281 9.97 -9.76 36.45
N GLU A 282 8.85 -9.08 36.18
CA GLU A 282 7.91 -8.77 37.25
C GLU A 282 7.44 -10.11 37.84
N PRO A 283 7.69 -10.37 39.14
CA PRO A 283 7.16 -11.56 39.78
C PRO A 283 5.63 -11.45 39.80
N GLY A 284 4.95 -12.20 38.92
CA GLY A 284 3.48 -12.22 38.89
C GLY A 284 2.79 -12.40 37.54
N ILE A 285 3.50 -12.51 36.41
CA ILE A 285 2.85 -12.77 35.11
C ILE A 285 2.21 -14.16 35.15
N LYS A 286 0.89 -14.21 35.01
CA LYS A 286 0.14 -15.46 34.98
C LYS A 286 0.40 -16.17 33.63
N PRO A 287 0.42 -17.52 33.60
CA PRO A 287 0.51 -18.25 32.34
C PRO A 287 -0.54 -17.77 31.34
N SER A 288 -0.15 -17.65 30.07
CA SER A 288 -1.10 -17.23 29.03
C SER A 288 -2.21 -18.25 28.84
N LEU A 289 -3.43 -17.76 28.62
CA LEU A 289 -4.54 -18.60 28.21
C LEU A 289 -4.37 -18.99 26.73
N SER A 290 -4.71 -20.23 26.38
CA SER A 290 -4.78 -20.66 24.98
C SER A 290 -5.85 -19.87 24.23
N ARG A 291 -5.54 -19.42 23.02
CA ARG A 291 -6.42 -18.56 22.19
C ARG A 291 -6.40 -19.03 20.75
N ALA A 292 -7.48 -18.79 20.02
CA ALA A 292 -7.55 -19.09 18.60
C ALA A 292 -7.81 -17.81 17.81
N LEU A 293 -7.15 -17.70 16.66
CA LEU A 293 -7.44 -16.70 15.64
C LEU A 293 -8.09 -17.43 14.46
N GLY A 294 -9.37 -17.16 14.17
CA GLY A 294 -10.12 -17.94 13.20
C GLY A 294 -10.10 -19.44 13.54
N SER A 295 -9.58 -20.25 12.62
CA SER A 295 -9.47 -21.72 12.79
C SER A 295 -8.14 -22.19 13.37
N HIS A 296 -7.17 -21.30 13.64
CA HIS A 296 -5.84 -21.70 14.10
C HIS A 296 -5.70 -21.49 15.61
N PRO A 297 -5.52 -22.57 16.40
CA PRO A 297 -5.27 -22.46 17.83
C PRO A 297 -3.82 -22.10 18.12
N PHE A 298 -3.60 -21.37 19.21
CA PHE A 298 -2.30 -21.09 19.81
C PHE A 298 -2.35 -21.48 21.29
N SER A 299 -1.43 -22.33 21.72
CA SER A 299 -1.33 -22.71 23.12
C SER A 299 -0.85 -21.53 23.98
N GLY A 300 -1.19 -21.54 25.27
CA GLY A 300 -0.66 -20.56 26.22
C GLY A 300 0.87 -20.47 26.19
N GLU A 301 1.55 -21.62 26.12
CA GLU A 301 3.03 -21.70 26.05
C GLU A 301 3.60 -21.06 24.78
N ASP A 302 2.94 -21.25 23.63
CA ASP A 302 3.36 -20.61 22.39
C ASP A 302 3.17 -19.10 22.45
N ILE A 303 2.06 -18.64 23.04
CA ILE A 303 1.78 -17.21 23.24
C ILE A 303 2.86 -16.57 24.11
N ASP A 304 3.17 -17.18 25.26
CA ASP A 304 4.23 -16.70 26.17
C ASP A 304 5.58 -16.62 25.46
N TYR A 305 5.91 -17.66 24.68
CA TYR A 305 7.14 -17.70 23.88
C TYR A 305 7.21 -16.59 22.83
N TYR A 306 6.14 -16.36 22.06
CA TYR A 306 6.12 -15.32 21.04
C TYR A 306 6.17 -13.91 21.65
N PHE A 307 5.45 -13.66 22.75
CA PHE A 307 5.52 -12.40 23.47
C PHE A 307 6.93 -12.13 23.99
N GLN A 308 7.56 -13.13 24.60
CA GLN A 308 8.96 -13.00 25.04
C GLN A 308 9.88 -12.63 23.88
N LYS A 309 9.76 -13.32 22.74
CA LYS A 309 10.60 -13.04 21.56
C LYS A 309 10.34 -11.66 20.96
N TYR A 310 9.10 -11.18 20.98
CA TYR A 310 8.78 -9.81 20.56
C TYR A 310 9.47 -8.77 21.46
N PHE A 311 9.32 -8.90 22.79
CA PHE A 311 9.90 -7.93 23.72
C PHE A 311 11.43 -7.97 23.79
N GLU A 312 12.03 -9.14 23.52
CA GLU A 312 13.47 -9.32 23.48
C GLU A 312 14.09 -8.76 22.19
N CYS A 313 13.51 -9.09 21.02
CA CYS A 313 14.17 -8.88 19.74
C CYS A 313 13.60 -7.74 18.89
N TYR A 314 12.34 -7.35 19.09
CA TYR A 314 11.65 -6.39 18.19
C TYR A 314 11.30 -5.08 18.91
N HIS A 315 10.75 -5.18 20.12
CA HIS A 315 10.38 -4.03 20.94
C HIS A 315 11.47 -2.97 21.13
N PRO A 316 12.78 -3.30 21.27
CA PRO A 316 13.82 -2.29 21.38
C PRO A 316 13.88 -1.30 20.20
N TYR A 317 13.44 -1.69 19.00
CA TYR A 317 13.41 -0.82 17.82
C TYR A 317 12.19 0.10 17.76
N MET A 318 11.07 -0.31 18.37
CA MET A 318 9.81 0.45 18.40
C MET A 318 9.12 0.27 19.77
N PRO A 319 9.66 0.89 20.84
CA PRO A 319 9.21 0.65 22.21
C PRO A 319 7.96 1.48 22.52
N ILE A 320 6.83 1.17 21.88
CA ILE A 320 5.54 1.85 22.08
C ILE A 320 4.54 1.03 22.91
N VAL A 321 4.70 -0.31 22.94
CA VAL A 321 3.84 -1.19 23.74
C VAL A 321 4.35 -1.21 25.18
N ARG A 322 3.46 -1.02 26.16
CA ARG A 322 3.77 -1.07 27.60
C ARG A 322 3.25 -2.33 28.28
N GLU A 323 2.06 -2.79 27.88
CA GLU A 323 1.49 -4.02 28.43
C GLU A 323 2.29 -5.24 27.96
N ARG A 324 2.94 -5.92 28.91
CA ARG A 324 3.78 -7.11 28.67
C ARG A 324 3.04 -8.41 28.96
N ASP A 325 1.98 -8.37 29.76
CA ASP A 325 1.15 -9.53 30.05
C ASP A 325 0.28 -9.86 28.82
N PRO A 326 0.42 -11.06 28.23
CA PRO A 326 -0.30 -11.39 27.00
C PRO A 326 -1.83 -11.46 27.20
N ASN A 327 -2.29 -11.84 28.39
CA ASN A 327 -3.72 -11.90 28.69
C ASN A 327 -4.33 -10.50 28.75
N LYS A 328 -3.67 -9.57 29.47
CA LYS A 328 -4.11 -8.17 29.52
C LYS A 328 -4.02 -7.47 28.17
N CYS A 329 -2.96 -7.76 27.40
CA CYS A 329 -2.82 -7.24 26.04
C CYS A 329 -3.97 -7.69 25.15
N TYR A 330 -4.38 -8.97 25.22
CA TYR A 330 -5.53 -9.46 24.47
C TYR A 330 -6.84 -8.79 24.90
N GLU A 331 -7.06 -8.64 26.21
CA GLU A 331 -8.25 -7.96 26.75
C GLU A 331 -8.33 -6.50 26.33
N SER A 332 -7.20 -5.79 26.28
CA SER A 332 -7.13 -4.39 25.86
C SER A 332 -7.23 -4.19 24.34
N GLY A 333 -6.89 -5.19 23.56
CA GLY A 333 -6.93 -5.09 22.10
C GLY A 333 -6.41 -6.33 21.38
N PRO A 334 -7.31 -7.21 20.88
CA PRO A 334 -6.91 -8.42 20.17
C PRO A 334 -6.02 -8.15 18.95
N LEU A 335 -6.27 -7.06 18.22
CA LEU A 335 -5.46 -6.71 17.04
C LEU A 335 -3.98 -6.48 17.39
N LEU A 336 -3.71 -5.79 18.50
CA LEU A 336 -2.34 -5.55 18.98
C LEU A 336 -1.68 -6.87 19.38
N PHE A 337 -2.41 -7.70 20.13
CA PHE A 337 -1.96 -9.03 20.54
C PHE A 337 -1.55 -9.90 19.33
N TRP A 338 -2.42 -10.01 18.33
CA TRP A 338 -2.12 -10.82 17.14
C TRP A 338 -1.01 -10.20 16.29
N SER A 339 -0.88 -8.88 16.27
CA SER A 339 0.24 -8.20 15.60
C SER A 339 1.58 -8.53 16.26
N ILE A 340 1.63 -8.62 17.59
CA ILE A 340 2.82 -9.05 18.34
C ILE A 340 3.22 -10.48 17.96
N LEU A 341 2.25 -11.41 17.95
CA LEU A 341 2.49 -12.80 17.52
C LEU A 341 2.98 -12.87 16.08
N PHE A 342 2.34 -12.13 15.16
CA PHE A 342 2.77 -12.03 13.77
C PHE A 342 4.22 -11.58 13.65
N ILE A 343 4.60 -10.50 14.33
CA ILE A 343 5.97 -9.95 14.26
C ILE A 343 7.00 -10.95 14.81
N ALA A 344 6.72 -11.58 15.96
CA ALA A 344 7.61 -12.59 16.52
C ALA A 344 7.74 -13.82 15.61
N SER A 345 6.62 -14.26 15.01
CA SER A 345 6.58 -15.45 14.14
C SER A 345 7.47 -15.32 12.90
N ARG A 346 7.80 -14.10 12.46
CA ARG A 346 8.72 -13.84 11.32
C ARG A 346 10.03 -14.62 11.45
N ARG A 347 10.61 -14.67 12.65
CA ARG A 347 11.89 -15.38 12.89
C ARG A 347 11.78 -16.58 13.81
N TYR A 348 10.66 -16.69 14.53
CA TYR A 348 10.54 -17.63 15.63
C TYR A 348 9.30 -18.53 15.53
N ALA A 349 8.61 -18.57 14.38
CA ALA A 349 7.49 -19.49 14.19
C ALA A 349 7.90 -20.93 14.54
N ARG A 350 7.17 -21.53 15.50
CA ARG A 350 7.36 -22.93 15.91
C ARG A 350 6.79 -23.93 14.91
N ASP A 351 5.84 -23.48 14.11
CA ASP A 351 5.23 -24.23 13.02
C ASP A 351 5.31 -23.44 11.72
N GLY A 352 5.55 -24.13 10.60
CA GLY A 352 5.66 -23.54 9.27
C GLY A 352 4.36 -22.91 8.77
N THR A 353 3.21 -23.27 9.34
CA THR A 353 1.91 -22.70 8.95
C THR A 353 1.55 -21.42 9.71
N ALA A 354 2.20 -21.16 10.85
CA ALA A 354 1.82 -20.07 11.76
C ALA A 354 2.02 -18.68 11.13
N LEU A 355 3.18 -18.42 10.51
CA LEU A 355 3.47 -17.12 9.89
C LEU A 355 2.54 -16.81 8.71
N PRO A 356 2.37 -17.69 7.70
CA PRO A 356 1.40 -17.45 6.61
C PRO A 356 -0.02 -17.21 7.13
N PHE A 357 -0.47 -17.99 8.12
CA PHE A 357 -1.80 -17.84 8.70
C PHE A 357 -1.99 -16.49 9.43
N LEU A 358 -1.02 -16.10 10.27
CA LEU A 358 -1.03 -14.83 10.99
C LEU A 358 -0.96 -13.65 10.03
N LEU A 359 -0.15 -13.74 8.98
CA LEU A 359 -0.05 -12.73 7.92
C LEU A 359 -1.41 -12.42 7.30
N ASP A 360 -2.14 -13.44 6.84
CA ASP A 360 -3.45 -13.25 6.20
C ASP A 360 -4.51 -12.76 7.18
N SER A 361 -4.50 -13.29 8.40
CA SER A 361 -5.49 -12.97 9.42
C SER A 361 -5.31 -11.56 9.97
N VAL A 362 -4.08 -11.18 10.37
CA VAL A 362 -3.77 -9.84 10.87
C VAL A 362 -4.00 -8.80 9.79
N ARG A 363 -3.64 -9.07 8.52
CA ARG A 363 -3.96 -8.18 7.40
C ARG A 363 -5.45 -7.88 7.33
N ARG A 364 -6.28 -8.92 7.29
CA ARG A 364 -7.74 -8.78 7.19
C ARG A 364 -8.33 -8.04 8.39
N GLU A 365 -7.88 -8.37 9.61
CA GLU A 365 -8.31 -7.66 10.82
C GLU A 365 -7.88 -6.18 10.82
N MET A 366 -6.68 -5.85 10.34
CA MET A 366 -6.23 -4.46 10.21
C MET A 366 -7.09 -3.67 9.23
N PHE A 367 -7.31 -4.19 8.03
CA PHE A 367 -8.16 -3.52 7.04
C PHE A 367 -9.61 -3.38 7.51
N THR A 368 -10.10 -4.32 8.32
CA THR A 368 -11.41 -4.20 8.97
C THR A 368 -11.39 -3.12 10.05
N ALA A 369 -10.37 -3.12 10.92
CA ALA A 369 -10.26 -2.19 12.03
C ALA A 369 -10.20 -0.72 11.58
N ILE A 370 -9.46 -0.40 10.52
CA ILE A 370 -9.35 0.99 10.02
C ILE A 370 -10.68 1.57 9.49
N THR A 371 -11.70 0.72 9.26
CA THR A 371 -13.05 1.17 8.89
C THR A 371 -13.94 1.50 10.08
N ILE A 372 -13.52 1.14 11.29
CA ILE A 372 -14.28 1.31 12.53
C ILE A 372 -13.63 2.44 13.33
N LEU A 373 -14.27 3.61 13.36
CA LEU A 373 -13.74 4.80 14.03
C LEU A 373 -14.53 5.15 15.31
N PRO A 374 -13.85 5.71 16.33
CA PRO A 374 -12.40 5.93 16.40
C PRO A 374 -11.63 4.63 16.69
N LEU A 375 -10.37 4.60 16.27
CA LEU A 375 -9.46 3.50 16.63
C LEU A 375 -9.06 3.61 18.10
N SER A 376 -8.99 2.50 18.81
CA SER A 376 -8.41 2.44 20.16
C SER A 376 -6.89 2.64 20.14
N LEU A 377 -6.30 2.99 21.28
CA LEU A 377 -4.84 3.06 21.43
C LEU A 377 -4.15 1.76 21.00
N SER A 378 -4.70 0.61 21.39
CA SER A 378 -4.18 -0.71 21.01
C SER A 378 -4.16 -0.89 19.49
N SER A 379 -5.23 -0.50 18.79
CA SER A 379 -5.30 -0.57 17.32
C SER A 379 -4.34 0.40 16.64
N ILE A 380 -4.16 1.61 17.20
CA ILE A 380 -3.17 2.59 16.73
C ILE A 380 -1.75 2.02 16.87
N ASN A 381 -1.42 1.46 18.04
CA ASN A 381 -0.12 0.80 18.26
C ASN A 381 0.08 -0.38 17.33
N ALA A 382 -0.96 -1.20 17.09
CA ALA A 382 -0.87 -2.30 16.12
C ALA A 382 -0.50 -1.80 14.72
N LEU A 383 -1.13 -0.72 14.24
CA LEU A 383 -0.81 -0.12 12.94
C LEU A 383 0.63 0.39 12.88
N ILE A 384 1.12 1.07 13.92
CA ILE A 384 2.52 1.54 13.99
C ILE A 384 3.48 0.34 13.93
N LEU A 385 3.20 -0.74 14.66
CA LEU A 385 4.02 -1.94 14.65
C LEU A 385 4.03 -2.63 13.29
N VAL A 386 2.89 -2.78 12.62
CA VAL A 386 2.86 -3.38 11.28
C VAL A 386 3.50 -2.46 10.23
N CYS A 387 3.41 -1.14 10.36
CA CYS A 387 4.23 -0.24 9.53
C CYS A 387 5.74 -0.41 9.79
N SER A 388 6.12 -0.78 11.01
CA SER A 388 7.50 -1.08 11.38
C SER A 388 7.95 -2.45 10.85
N TRP A 389 7.08 -3.45 10.78
CA TRP A 389 7.36 -4.79 10.26
C TRP A 389 6.23 -5.27 9.33
N ILE A 390 6.22 -4.68 8.14
CA ILE A 390 5.17 -4.88 7.11
C ILE A 390 5.02 -6.33 6.66
N PHE A 391 3.85 -6.67 6.09
CA PHE A 391 3.58 -7.99 5.50
C PHE A 391 4.69 -8.41 4.51
N PRO A 392 5.34 -9.58 4.68
CA PRO A 392 6.48 -10.01 3.85
C PRO A 392 6.22 -10.08 2.34
N ASP A 393 5.01 -10.47 1.95
CA ASP A 393 4.54 -10.58 0.56
C ASP A 393 4.18 -9.23 -0.08
N VAL A 394 4.38 -8.11 0.63
CA VAL A 394 4.15 -6.77 0.10
C VAL A 394 4.91 -6.53 -1.20
N ARG A 395 4.27 -5.83 -2.12
CA ARG A 395 4.87 -5.34 -3.36
C ARG A 395 4.99 -3.83 -3.32
N PHE A 396 5.86 -3.24 -4.14
CA PHE A 396 6.09 -1.78 -4.13
C PHE A 396 4.82 -0.95 -4.35
N VAL A 397 3.89 -1.41 -5.19
CA VAL A 397 2.61 -0.72 -5.46
C VAL A 397 1.49 -1.04 -4.48
N ASN A 398 1.54 -2.23 -3.88
CA ASN A 398 0.54 -2.70 -2.93
C ASN A 398 1.00 -2.48 -1.48
N ASP A 399 1.92 -1.54 -1.27
CA ASP A 399 2.41 -1.16 0.05
C ASP A 399 1.33 -0.35 0.80
N PRO A 400 0.69 -0.90 1.86
CA PRO A 400 -0.36 -0.20 2.59
C PRO A 400 0.15 0.85 3.58
N THR A 401 1.46 1.02 3.75
CA THR A 401 2.01 1.85 4.84
C THR A 401 1.65 3.32 4.72
N ALA A 402 1.52 3.88 3.52
CA ALA A 402 1.03 5.26 3.33
C ALA A 402 -0.40 5.42 3.85
N LEU A 403 -1.27 4.45 3.54
CA LEU A 403 -2.65 4.43 4.02
C LEU A 403 -2.68 4.27 5.54
N PHE A 404 -1.99 3.26 6.07
CA PHE A 404 -1.96 3.00 7.51
C PHE A 404 -1.37 4.16 8.29
N SER A 405 -0.28 4.78 7.82
CA SER A 405 0.29 5.99 8.41
C SER A 405 -0.74 7.12 8.44
N SER A 406 -1.44 7.37 7.33
CA SER A 406 -2.44 8.44 7.28
C SER A 406 -3.60 8.21 8.24
N VAL A 407 -4.11 6.98 8.34
CA VAL A 407 -5.16 6.62 9.30
C VAL A 407 -4.67 6.76 10.75
N THR A 408 -3.47 6.26 11.04
CA THR A 408 -2.84 6.31 12.37
C THR A 408 -2.69 7.75 12.86
N GLY A 409 -2.22 8.65 11.99
CA GLY A 409 -2.07 10.07 12.33
C GLY A 409 -3.39 10.74 12.66
N ASN A 410 -4.40 10.55 11.81
CA ASN A 410 -5.73 11.11 12.04
C ASN A 410 -6.38 10.56 13.31
N ALA A 411 -6.31 9.24 13.55
CA ALA A 411 -6.82 8.62 14.75
C ALA A 411 -6.11 9.12 16.02
N SER A 412 -4.79 9.27 15.97
CA SER A 412 -3.99 9.82 17.08
C SER A 412 -4.37 11.27 17.40
N MET A 413 -4.66 12.08 16.38
CA MET A 413 -5.12 13.46 16.59
C MET A 413 -6.52 13.50 17.20
N LEU A 414 -7.45 12.65 16.72
CA LEU A 414 -8.82 12.57 17.23
C LEU A 414 -8.87 12.17 18.72
N LEU A 415 -7.97 11.30 19.16
CA LEU A 415 -7.86 10.90 20.57
C LEU A 415 -6.99 11.83 21.43
N GLY A 416 -6.43 12.91 20.87
CA GLY A 416 -5.56 13.81 21.63
C GLY A 416 -4.16 13.25 21.93
N ILE A 417 -3.79 12.08 21.41
CA ILE A 417 -2.48 11.42 21.59
C ILE A 417 -1.34 12.35 21.16
N HIS A 418 -1.55 13.14 20.10
CA HIS A 418 -0.60 14.13 19.60
C HIS A 418 -0.19 15.22 20.61
N THR A 419 -0.97 15.42 21.67
CA THR A 419 -0.63 16.35 22.75
C THR A 419 0.41 15.79 23.73
N GLY A 420 0.69 14.48 23.66
CA GLY A 420 1.52 13.76 24.63
C GLY A 420 0.84 13.57 25.99
N LYS A 421 -0.48 13.82 26.09
CA LYS A 421 -1.27 13.63 27.30
C LYS A 421 -2.33 12.57 27.08
N GLY A 422 -2.45 11.64 28.04
CA GLY A 422 -3.31 10.47 27.92
C GLY A 422 -4.80 10.77 28.11
N ALA A 423 -5.13 11.54 29.14
CA ALA A 423 -6.50 11.95 29.45
C ALA A 423 -6.70 13.46 29.18
N HIS A 424 -6.32 13.93 27.98
CA HIS A 424 -6.46 15.34 27.64
C HIS A 424 -7.94 15.77 27.72
N PRO A 425 -8.33 16.79 28.52
CA PRO A 425 -9.73 17.14 28.72
C PRO A 425 -10.45 17.44 27.41
N GLU A 426 -9.82 18.21 26.51
CA GLU A 426 -10.41 18.60 25.23
C GLU A 426 -10.65 17.45 24.23
N PHE A 427 -10.02 16.29 24.46
CA PHE A 427 -10.15 15.10 23.61
C PHE A 427 -10.84 13.94 24.35
N SER A 428 -11.26 14.17 25.60
CA SER A 428 -11.87 13.17 26.48
C SER A 428 -13.27 13.64 26.89
N HIS A 429 -14.26 13.44 26.02
CA HIS A 429 -15.63 13.90 26.23
C HIS A 429 -16.69 12.87 25.82
N GLY A 430 -17.80 12.83 26.56
CA GLY A 430 -18.97 12.00 26.23
C GLY A 430 -18.62 10.50 26.22
N ALA A 431 -18.88 9.83 25.09
CA ALA A 431 -18.57 8.42 24.90
C ALA A 431 -17.06 8.13 24.72
N PHE A 432 -16.23 9.16 24.57
CA PHE A 432 -14.78 9.04 24.41
C PHE A 432 -14.08 9.43 25.71
N GLN A 433 -13.96 8.49 26.62
CA GLN A 433 -13.11 8.64 27.82
C GLN A 433 -11.80 7.91 27.58
N ASN A 434 -10.75 8.67 27.28
CA ASN A 434 -9.40 8.12 27.16
C ASN A 434 -8.89 7.74 28.56
N SER A 435 -8.45 6.49 28.71
CA SER A 435 -7.94 5.93 29.97
C SER A 435 -6.45 5.60 29.94
N PHE A 436 -5.77 5.93 28.84
CA PHE A 436 -4.33 5.69 28.69
C PHE A 436 -3.49 6.76 29.37
N THR A 437 -2.24 6.42 29.68
CA THR A 437 -1.28 7.27 30.40
C THR A 437 -0.60 8.30 29.48
N ASP A 438 0.00 9.34 30.09
CA ASP A 438 0.84 10.30 29.36
C ASP A 438 2.06 9.61 28.71
N GLU A 439 2.61 8.57 29.34
CA GLU A 439 3.69 7.77 28.76
C GLU A 439 3.23 7.07 27.48
N GLU A 440 2.10 6.37 27.53
CA GLU A 440 1.54 5.69 26.36
C GLU A 440 1.22 6.66 25.23
N ALA A 441 0.61 7.80 25.54
CA ALA A 441 0.31 8.83 24.54
C ALA A 441 1.58 9.36 23.88
N ALA A 442 2.58 9.77 24.67
CA ALA A 442 3.82 10.35 24.16
C ALA A 442 4.65 9.34 23.34
N LEU A 443 4.77 8.09 23.80
CA LEU A 443 5.52 7.06 23.07
C LEU A 443 4.80 6.63 21.79
N THR A 444 3.47 6.51 21.82
CA THR A 444 2.66 6.22 20.62
C THR A 444 2.81 7.34 19.59
N TRP A 445 2.69 8.61 20.02
CA TRP A 445 2.90 9.75 19.14
C TRP A 445 4.31 9.78 18.57
N THR A 446 5.32 9.47 19.39
CA THR A 446 6.72 9.39 18.96
C THR A 446 6.92 8.31 17.90
N GLY A 447 6.39 7.10 18.13
CA GLY A 447 6.46 5.99 17.17
C GLY A 447 5.76 6.32 15.85
N TYR A 448 4.59 6.96 15.92
CA TYR A 448 3.89 7.45 14.73
C TYR A 448 4.73 8.48 13.96
N ASN A 449 5.36 9.45 14.62
CA ASN A 449 6.18 10.47 13.96
C ASN A 449 7.36 9.87 13.20
N ILE A 450 8.03 8.88 13.80
CA ILE A 450 9.09 8.11 13.14
C ILE A 450 8.53 7.42 11.90
N ILE A 451 7.43 6.67 12.03
CA ILE A 451 6.83 5.95 10.91
C ILE A 451 6.37 6.90 9.81
N ALA A 452 5.65 7.97 10.14
CA ALA A 452 5.16 8.93 9.16
C ALA A 452 6.30 9.52 8.32
N GLN A 453 7.40 9.93 8.95
CA GLN A 453 8.56 10.42 8.21
C GLN A 453 9.20 9.32 7.35
N ARG A 454 9.42 8.13 7.92
CA ARG A 454 10.07 7.03 7.19
C ARG A 454 9.28 6.59 5.97
N VAL A 455 7.96 6.44 6.12
CA VAL A 455 7.03 6.09 5.04
C VAL A 455 7.09 7.12 3.92
N SER A 456 7.04 8.42 4.26
CA SER A 456 7.23 9.49 3.27
C SER A 456 8.57 9.39 2.55
N SER A 457 9.67 9.20 3.28
CA SER A 457 11.02 9.07 2.70
C SER A 457 11.14 7.91 1.72
N TYR A 458 10.82 6.67 2.13
CA TYR A 458 11.10 5.52 1.27
C TYR A 458 10.07 5.29 0.15
N LEU A 459 8.87 5.86 0.24
CA LEU A 459 7.92 5.88 -0.87
C LEU A 459 8.18 7.06 -1.82
N GLY A 460 8.92 8.07 -1.36
CA GLY A 460 9.18 9.29 -2.12
C GLY A 460 7.97 10.22 -2.14
N LEU A 461 7.25 10.31 -1.02
CA LEU A 461 6.07 11.15 -0.85
C LEU A 461 6.41 12.38 -0.01
N PRO A 462 5.75 13.53 -0.24
CA PRO A 462 5.86 14.67 0.65
C PRO A 462 5.54 14.27 2.11
N PRO A 463 6.28 14.79 3.10
CA PRO A 463 5.95 14.55 4.49
C PRO A 463 4.58 15.08 4.88
N LEU A 464 3.88 14.39 5.79
CA LEU A 464 2.61 14.86 6.33
C LEU A 464 2.79 16.19 7.10
N GLY A 465 1.80 17.09 7.00
CA GLY A 465 1.80 18.38 7.69
C GLY A 465 1.64 18.22 9.21
N SER A 466 2.40 18.99 10.00
CA SER A 466 2.37 19.05 11.48
C SER A 466 2.72 17.76 12.27
N LEU A 467 3.79 17.05 11.87
CA LEU A 467 4.30 15.88 12.60
C LEU A 467 5.02 16.24 13.92
N PHE A 468 6.15 16.95 13.83
CA PHE A 468 7.07 17.21 14.94
C PHE A 468 6.66 18.43 15.77
N ASN A 469 5.66 18.26 16.64
CA ASN A 469 5.11 19.31 17.50
C ASN A 469 5.82 19.42 18.87
N GLN A 470 5.29 20.26 19.77
CA GLN A 470 5.87 20.48 21.11
C GLN A 470 5.95 19.21 21.96
N ALA A 471 5.01 18.27 21.83
CA ALA A 471 5.04 17.00 22.56
C ALA A 471 6.28 16.18 22.18
N VAL A 472 6.60 16.15 20.88
CA VAL A 472 7.83 15.51 20.38
C VAL A 472 9.09 16.21 20.90
N GLN A 473 9.10 17.55 20.92
CA GLN A 473 10.24 18.29 21.49
C GLN A 473 10.46 17.97 22.97
N ASN A 474 9.39 17.85 23.76
CA ASN A 474 9.50 17.49 25.16
C ASN A 474 10.13 16.09 25.36
N VAL A 475 9.85 15.14 24.45
CA VAL A 475 10.46 13.81 24.45
C VAL A 475 11.95 13.87 24.13
N ILE A 476 12.33 14.63 23.08
CA ILE A 476 13.74 14.83 22.68
C ILE A 476 14.53 15.49 23.81
N ASP A 477 14.01 16.57 24.38
CA ASP A 477 14.65 17.34 25.44
C ASP A 477 14.67 16.60 26.79
N GLY A 478 14.03 15.42 26.89
CA GLY A 478 13.92 14.67 28.15
C GLY A 478 13.08 15.38 29.21
N ARG A 479 12.14 16.24 28.81
CA ARG A 479 11.24 17.01 29.69
C ARG A 479 9.97 16.24 30.09
N VAL A 480 9.87 14.97 29.73
CA VAL A 480 8.75 14.09 30.11
C VAL A 480 9.01 13.41 31.45
N PRO A 481 7.97 13.15 32.28
CA PRO A 481 8.14 12.61 33.63
C PRO A 481 8.42 11.10 33.69
N PHE A 482 8.49 10.43 32.54
CA PHE A 482 8.71 8.98 32.41
C PHE A 482 9.97 8.67 31.59
N HIS A 483 10.44 7.44 31.68
CA HIS A 483 11.66 7.02 30.98
C HIS A 483 11.39 6.79 29.48
N VAL A 484 12.17 7.47 28.62
CA VAL A 484 12.20 7.20 27.18
C VAL A 484 13.56 6.56 26.83
N PRO A 485 13.59 5.39 26.18
CA PRO A 485 14.84 4.75 25.78
C PRO A 485 15.75 5.72 24.99
N PRO A 486 17.04 5.85 25.34
CA PRO A 486 17.95 6.77 24.67
C PRO A 486 17.99 6.61 23.14
N GLY A 487 18.11 5.37 22.64
CA GLY A 487 18.16 5.15 21.21
C GLY A 487 16.86 5.47 20.46
N PHE A 488 15.70 5.40 21.15
CA PHE A 488 14.44 5.84 20.57
C PHE A 488 14.38 7.37 20.40
N ARG A 489 14.97 8.12 21.34
CA ARG A 489 15.14 9.59 21.22
C ARG A 489 16.11 9.97 20.11
N VAL A 490 17.23 9.25 19.98
CA VAL A 490 18.19 9.44 18.88
C VAL A 490 17.52 9.22 17.53
N LEU A 491 16.79 8.11 17.38
CA LEU A 491 16.04 7.82 16.16
C LEU A 491 15.00 8.92 15.86
N LEU A 492 14.28 9.39 16.87
CA LEU A 492 13.29 10.46 16.73
C LEU A 492 13.94 11.78 16.26
N GLU A 493 15.09 12.17 16.83
CA GLU A 493 15.80 13.40 16.42
C GLU A 493 16.35 13.28 14.99
N CYS A 494 16.85 12.10 14.61
CA CYS A 494 17.20 11.81 13.21
C CYS A 494 16.00 12.02 12.28
N GLN A 495 14.83 11.47 12.63
CA GLN A 495 13.63 11.61 11.79
C GLN A 495 13.07 13.04 11.77
N LYS A 496 13.18 13.79 12.87
CA LYS A 496 12.83 15.22 12.90
C LYS A 496 13.68 16.02 11.92
N PHE A 497 14.97 15.72 11.85
CA PHE A 497 15.86 16.35 10.89
C PHE A 497 15.53 15.94 9.46
N CYS A 498 15.38 14.63 9.18
CA CYS A 498 14.97 14.14 7.87
C CYS A 498 13.64 14.76 7.40
N ASN A 499 12.69 15.00 8.31
CA ASN A 499 11.44 15.69 7.98
C ASN A 499 11.66 17.12 7.51
N ARG A 500 12.59 17.86 8.15
CA ARG A 500 12.99 19.20 7.70
C ARG A 500 13.62 19.12 6.32
N VAL A 501 14.56 18.20 6.10
CA VAL A 501 15.20 17.96 4.80
C VAL A 501 14.15 17.69 3.74
N SER A 502 13.25 16.72 3.94
CA SER A 502 12.22 16.38 2.96
C SER A 502 11.31 17.57 2.63
N LYS A 503 10.89 18.37 3.61
CA LYS A 503 10.08 19.58 3.37
C LYS A 503 10.83 20.62 2.55
N THR A 504 12.09 20.88 2.87
CA THR A 504 12.94 21.80 2.11
C THR A 504 13.11 21.30 0.67
N MET A 505 13.40 20.01 0.48
CA MET A 505 13.60 19.43 -0.85
C MET A 505 12.33 19.44 -1.68
N VAL A 506 11.16 19.18 -1.10
CA VAL A 506 9.86 19.30 -1.79
C VAL A 506 9.70 20.72 -2.37
N ALA A 507 9.93 21.76 -1.56
CA ALA A 507 9.79 23.14 -2.02
C ALA A 507 10.71 23.46 -3.22
N TYR A 508 11.99 23.04 -3.18
CA TYR A 508 12.91 23.24 -4.31
C TYR A 508 12.50 22.46 -5.57
N LEU A 509 12.06 21.21 -5.39
CA LEU A 509 11.73 20.30 -6.49
C LEU A 509 10.41 20.67 -7.18
N GLU A 510 9.49 21.33 -6.47
CA GLU A 510 8.28 21.93 -7.07
C GLU A 510 8.61 23.07 -8.04
N GLU A 511 9.65 23.85 -7.75
CA GLU A 511 10.02 25.02 -8.55
C GLU A 511 10.93 24.68 -9.75
N SER A 512 11.89 23.77 -9.57
CA SER A 512 13.06 23.70 -10.47
C SER A 512 13.44 22.31 -10.97
N ARG A 513 12.68 21.27 -10.61
CA ARG A 513 12.92 19.85 -10.96
C ARG A 513 14.33 19.32 -10.62
N GLY A 514 15.09 20.02 -9.80
CA GLY A 514 16.41 19.66 -9.28
C GLY A 514 16.74 20.45 -8.02
N VAL A 515 17.89 20.19 -7.40
CA VAL A 515 18.34 20.87 -6.19
C VAL A 515 19.78 21.35 -6.38
N SER A 516 20.07 22.55 -5.89
CA SER A 516 21.44 23.07 -5.85
C SER A 516 22.29 22.27 -4.88
N ALA A 517 23.50 21.89 -5.30
CA ALA A 517 24.46 21.21 -4.42
C ALA A 517 24.74 22.02 -3.13
N HIS A 518 24.69 23.36 -3.20
CA HIS A 518 24.88 24.23 -2.04
C HIS A 518 23.80 24.02 -0.96
N VAL A 519 22.55 23.81 -1.36
CA VAL A 519 21.44 23.54 -0.42
C VAL A 519 21.65 22.20 0.27
N VAL A 520 22.08 21.18 -0.49
CA VAL A 520 22.38 19.86 0.08
C VAL A 520 23.56 19.95 1.06
N GLN A 521 24.62 20.69 0.72
CA GLN A 521 25.76 20.93 1.62
C GLN A 521 25.35 21.65 2.91
N LEU A 522 24.54 22.70 2.80
CA LEU A 522 24.06 23.43 3.97
C LEU A 522 23.32 22.49 4.94
N LEU A 523 22.47 21.61 4.42
CA LEU A 523 21.75 20.63 5.22
C LEU A 523 22.69 19.56 5.82
N GLU A 524 23.78 19.20 5.15
CA GLU A 524 24.81 18.35 5.74
C GLU A 524 25.55 19.06 6.89
N ASP A 525 25.95 20.31 6.71
CA ASP A 525 26.66 21.07 7.74
C ASP A 525 25.78 21.26 8.99
N GLU A 526 24.49 21.55 8.79
CA GLU A 526 23.50 21.58 9.86
C GLU A 526 23.29 20.21 10.51
N TRP A 527 23.33 19.12 9.72
CA TRP A 527 23.22 17.77 10.25
C TRP A 527 24.44 17.40 11.08
N ASP A 528 25.65 17.76 10.66
CA ASP A 528 26.88 17.48 11.39
C ASP A 528 26.86 18.17 12.78
N ALA A 529 26.30 19.38 12.87
CA ALA A 529 26.07 20.05 14.15
C ALA A 529 25.09 19.27 15.05
N VAL A 530 23.95 18.82 14.51
CA VAL A 530 22.95 18.04 15.26
C VAL A 530 23.51 16.67 15.66
N LYS A 531 24.20 15.98 14.74
CA LYS A 531 24.85 14.69 14.95
C LYS A 531 25.85 14.76 16.10
N GLY A 532 26.62 15.84 16.21
CA GLY A 532 27.55 16.06 17.33
C GLY A 532 26.86 16.16 18.70
N LEU A 533 25.61 16.64 18.74
CA LEU A 533 24.80 16.72 19.97
C LEU A 533 24.11 15.39 20.30
N VAL A 534 23.63 14.69 19.27
CA VAL A 534 22.84 13.46 19.41
C VAL A 534 23.73 12.24 19.64
N CYS A 535 24.85 12.13 18.93
CA CYS A 535 25.82 11.04 19.05
C CYS A 535 26.91 11.39 20.06
N SER A 536 26.57 11.43 21.36
CA SER A 536 27.56 11.55 22.43
C SER A 536 28.54 10.36 22.45
N GLU A 537 29.62 10.44 23.24
CA GLU A 537 30.54 9.30 23.43
C GLU A 537 29.82 8.01 23.87
N ARG A 538 28.68 8.14 24.56
CA ARG A 538 27.85 7.03 25.05
C ARG A 538 26.83 6.49 24.05
N ALA A 539 26.74 7.07 22.85
CA ALA A 539 25.87 6.54 21.80
C ALA A 539 26.23 5.09 21.50
N ASP A 540 25.22 4.24 21.30
CA ASP A 540 25.47 2.86 20.89
C ASP A 540 25.75 2.76 19.38
N ASP A 541 26.04 1.55 18.89
CA ASP A 541 26.33 1.36 17.47
C ASP A 541 25.09 1.58 16.58
N LEU A 542 23.89 1.32 17.10
CA LEU A 542 22.64 1.51 16.38
C LEU A 542 22.28 3.01 16.27
N ASP A 543 22.57 3.79 17.30
CA ASP A 543 22.45 5.25 17.32
C ASP A 543 23.33 5.89 16.25
N ARG A 544 24.62 5.51 16.23
CA ARG A 544 25.56 5.97 15.20
C ARG A 544 25.11 5.56 13.80
N PHE A 545 24.57 4.36 13.67
CA PHE A 545 24.02 3.87 12.40
C PHE A 545 22.77 4.65 11.96
N ASN A 546 21.84 4.95 12.87
CA ASN A 546 20.68 5.80 12.57
C ASN A 546 21.12 7.20 12.12
N ALA A 547 22.15 7.76 12.75
CA ALA A 547 22.70 9.04 12.35
C ALA A 547 23.40 9.00 10.98
N LEU A 548 24.07 7.89 10.65
CA LEU A 548 24.62 7.65 9.33
C LEU A 548 23.52 7.54 8.26
N LEU A 549 22.39 6.90 8.57
CA LEU A 549 21.26 6.82 7.66
C LEU A 549 20.64 8.19 7.36
N ALA A 550 20.52 9.08 8.35
CA ALA A 550 20.06 10.45 8.13
C ALA A 550 21.03 11.24 7.24
N GLN A 551 22.34 11.10 7.48
CA GLN A 551 23.38 11.70 6.61
C GLN A 551 23.28 11.19 5.17
N PHE A 552 23.13 9.88 5.00
CA PHE A 552 22.96 9.25 3.70
C PHE A 552 21.72 9.77 2.96
N GLU A 553 20.59 9.93 3.66
CA GLU A 553 19.34 10.43 3.08
C GLU A 553 19.48 11.87 2.54
N ILE A 554 20.24 12.74 3.21
CA ILE A 554 20.57 14.09 2.70
C ILE A 554 21.40 13.97 1.42
N GLN A 555 22.41 13.10 1.43
CA GLN A 555 23.36 12.94 0.33
C GLN A 555 22.76 12.38 -0.96
N VAL A 556 21.65 11.63 -0.88
CA VAL A 556 20.95 11.13 -2.07
C VAL A 556 20.45 12.27 -2.96
N TYR A 557 20.17 13.45 -2.41
CA TYR A 557 19.73 14.61 -3.19
C TYR A 557 20.83 15.20 -4.10
N TYR A 558 22.11 14.87 -3.90
CA TYR A 558 23.16 15.20 -4.88
C TYR A 558 22.92 14.55 -6.25
N MET A 559 22.14 13.46 -6.31
CA MET A 559 21.79 12.79 -7.56
C MET A 559 20.60 13.44 -8.29
N LEU A 560 20.06 14.55 -7.77
CA LEU A 560 19.02 15.38 -8.38
C LEU A 560 19.56 16.80 -8.65
N PRO A 561 20.63 16.98 -9.44
CA PRO A 561 21.22 18.30 -9.61
C PRO A 561 20.31 19.25 -10.43
N LEU A 562 20.37 20.54 -10.11
CA LEU A 562 19.79 21.59 -10.96
C LEU A 562 20.42 21.62 -12.36
N PRO A 563 19.65 21.91 -13.42
CA PRO A 563 20.22 22.13 -14.76
C PRO A 563 21.35 23.17 -14.74
N GLY A 564 22.44 22.92 -15.48
CA GLY A 564 23.62 23.78 -15.49
C GLY A 564 24.59 23.57 -14.32
N TYR A 565 24.50 22.43 -13.62
CA TYR A 565 25.44 22.04 -12.57
C TYR A 565 26.88 21.94 -13.08
N ASN A 566 27.85 22.07 -12.16
CA ASN A 566 29.26 21.80 -12.45
C ASN A 566 29.53 20.28 -12.38
N PRO A 567 29.96 19.63 -13.48
CA PRO A 567 30.17 18.17 -13.51
C PRO A 567 31.24 17.66 -12.55
N GLU A 568 32.32 18.43 -12.36
CA GLU A 568 33.41 18.04 -11.45
C GLU A 568 32.95 18.04 -9.98
N ASN A 569 32.17 19.05 -9.60
CA ASN A 569 31.56 19.11 -8.28
C ASN A 569 30.55 17.97 -8.08
N LEU A 570 29.68 17.72 -9.08
CA LEU A 570 28.71 16.62 -9.03
C LEU A 570 29.41 15.28 -8.81
N LYS A 571 30.46 14.99 -9.60
CA LYS A 571 31.29 13.80 -9.47
C LYS A 571 31.82 13.62 -8.05
N ARG A 572 32.41 14.68 -7.48
CA ARG A 572 32.93 14.65 -6.10
C ARG A 572 31.83 14.32 -5.08
N TYR A 573 30.66 14.94 -5.19
CA TYR A 573 29.57 14.69 -4.25
C TYR A 573 29.00 13.28 -4.39
N ILE A 574 28.79 12.79 -5.60
CA ILE A 574 28.25 11.45 -5.83
C ILE A 574 29.23 10.36 -5.35
N LEU A 575 30.54 10.52 -5.57
CA LEU A 575 31.55 9.59 -5.02
C LEU A 575 31.55 9.58 -3.48
N ARG A 576 31.30 10.73 -2.84
CA ARG A 576 31.12 10.79 -1.38
C ARG A 576 29.83 10.09 -0.95
N THR A 577 28.71 10.34 -1.63
CA THR A 577 27.42 9.65 -1.38
C THR A 577 27.56 8.14 -1.51
N TYR A 578 28.30 7.67 -2.52
CA TYR A 578 28.64 6.25 -2.70
C TYR A 578 29.45 5.69 -1.53
N THR A 579 30.48 6.41 -1.08
CA THR A 579 31.28 6.00 0.09
C THR A 579 30.40 5.87 1.33
N THR A 580 29.48 6.81 1.55
CA THR A 580 28.50 6.71 2.65
C THR A 580 27.56 5.51 2.47
N ALA A 581 27.08 5.24 1.26
CA ALA A 581 26.26 4.06 0.96
C ALA A 581 27.01 2.75 1.28
N GLN A 582 28.30 2.66 0.97
CA GLN A 582 29.14 1.52 1.33
C GLN A 582 29.23 1.35 2.85
N SER A 583 29.46 2.45 3.59
CA SER A 583 29.47 2.41 5.06
C SER A 583 28.14 1.96 5.63
N VAL A 584 27.01 2.43 5.07
CA VAL A 584 25.67 1.99 5.47
C VAL A 584 25.51 0.47 5.33
N LEU A 585 25.89 -0.11 4.20
CA LEU A 585 25.77 -1.56 3.99
C LEU A 585 26.71 -2.34 4.93
N ARG A 586 27.95 -1.88 5.09
CA ARG A 586 28.95 -2.54 5.93
C ARG A 586 28.59 -2.50 7.42
N ASP A 587 28.16 -1.34 7.90
CA ASP A 587 27.78 -1.14 9.30
C ASP A 587 26.53 -1.96 9.64
N ALA A 588 25.57 -2.07 8.71
CA ALA A 588 24.43 -2.96 8.87
C ALA A 588 24.83 -4.44 9.00
N LEU A 589 25.81 -4.90 8.20
CA LEU A 589 26.36 -6.26 8.30
C LEU A 589 27.17 -6.46 9.60
N GLN A 590 27.80 -5.41 10.13
CA GLN A 590 28.47 -5.45 11.43
C GLN A 590 27.47 -5.54 12.58
N LEU A 591 26.39 -4.75 12.54
CA LEU A 591 25.28 -4.82 13.49
C LEU A 591 24.59 -6.19 13.43
N GLU A 592 24.48 -6.78 12.24
CA GLU A 592 24.00 -8.15 12.09
C GLU A 592 24.87 -9.15 12.86
N ARG A 593 26.21 -9.08 12.71
CA ARG A 593 27.12 -9.96 13.46
C ARG A 593 27.03 -9.74 14.98
N LYS A 594 26.82 -8.51 15.43
CA LYS A 594 26.82 -8.14 16.86
C LYS A 594 25.50 -8.46 17.56
N MET A 595 24.38 -8.11 16.94
CA MET A 595 23.07 -8.10 17.60
C MET A 595 21.93 -8.63 16.72
N LYS A 596 22.24 -9.31 15.60
CA LYS A 596 21.23 -9.84 14.68
C LYS A 596 20.30 -8.76 14.11
N PHE A 597 20.84 -7.55 13.92
CA PHE A 597 20.07 -6.40 13.45
C PHE A 597 19.29 -6.66 12.15
N ILE A 598 19.89 -7.30 11.15
CA ILE A 598 19.21 -7.56 9.88
C ILE A 598 18.14 -8.64 10.04
N HIS A 599 18.34 -9.61 10.95
CA HIS A 599 17.32 -10.62 11.25
C HIS A 599 16.04 -10.00 11.81
N HIS A 600 16.13 -8.95 12.63
CA HIS A 600 14.98 -8.29 13.29
C HIS A 600 14.60 -6.93 12.70
N ILE A 601 15.20 -6.59 11.56
CA ILE A 601 15.20 -5.24 10.99
C ILE A 601 13.79 -4.66 10.79
N PRO A 602 13.53 -3.43 11.26
CA PRO A 602 12.34 -2.69 10.84
C PRO A 602 12.35 -2.44 9.34
N HIS A 603 11.19 -2.51 8.70
CA HIS A 603 11.02 -2.36 7.27
C HIS A 603 11.63 -1.05 6.75
N PHE A 604 11.47 0.05 7.49
CA PHE A 604 12.02 1.32 7.08
C PHE A 604 13.56 1.36 7.11
N HIS A 605 14.24 0.60 7.98
CA HIS A 605 15.70 0.44 7.91
C HIS A 605 16.09 -0.38 6.69
N PHE A 606 15.38 -1.49 6.43
CA PHE A 606 15.60 -2.29 5.22
C PHE A 606 15.44 -1.47 3.93
N ARG A 607 14.43 -0.58 3.87
CA ARG A 607 14.22 0.34 2.75
C ARG A 607 15.38 1.32 2.56
N ALA A 608 16.04 1.76 3.62
CA ALA A 608 17.23 2.59 3.50
C ALA A 608 18.46 1.78 3.04
N LEU A 609 18.59 0.52 3.46
CA LEU A 609 19.61 -0.39 2.91
C LEU A 609 19.39 -0.64 1.42
N LEU A 610 18.13 -0.79 1.00
CA LEU A 610 17.78 -0.88 -0.41
C LEU A 610 18.20 0.38 -1.18
N LEU A 611 17.93 1.58 -0.64
CA LEU A 611 18.37 2.82 -1.26
C LEU A 611 19.90 2.90 -1.38
N ALA A 612 20.63 2.48 -0.35
CA ALA A 612 22.10 2.38 -0.39
C ALA A 612 22.58 1.40 -1.47
N SER A 613 21.95 0.22 -1.57
CA SER A 613 22.20 -0.75 -2.64
C SER A 613 21.93 -0.12 -4.01
N SER A 614 20.85 0.64 -4.18
CA SER A 614 20.53 1.32 -5.44
C SER A 614 21.59 2.36 -5.84
N VAL A 615 22.07 3.17 -4.89
CA VAL A 615 23.15 4.15 -5.12
C VAL A 615 24.44 3.45 -5.54
N VAL A 616 24.82 2.37 -4.85
CA VAL A 616 25.99 1.54 -5.21
C VAL A 616 25.86 1.08 -6.65
N HIS A 617 24.77 0.41 -7.01
CA HIS A 617 24.61 -0.15 -8.36
C HIS A 617 24.51 0.93 -9.44
N LYS A 618 23.86 2.05 -9.15
CA LYS A 618 23.74 3.17 -10.08
C LYS A 618 25.10 3.80 -10.38
N LEU A 619 26.00 3.87 -9.39
CA LEU A 619 27.38 4.31 -9.64
C LEU A 619 28.19 3.27 -10.40
N LEU A 620 28.11 1.98 -10.01
CA LEU A 620 28.87 0.91 -10.67
C LEU A 620 28.52 0.73 -12.17
N ARG A 621 27.41 1.32 -12.62
CA ARG A 621 26.96 1.29 -14.02
C ARG A 621 27.02 2.65 -14.72
N SER A 622 27.64 3.65 -14.11
CA SER A 622 27.79 4.99 -14.69
C SER A 622 29.22 5.24 -15.18
N SER A 623 29.42 6.39 -15.81
CA SER A 623 30.76 6.88 -16.17
C SER A 623 31.70 6.97 -14.96
N TYR A 624 31.17 7.06 -13.73
CA TYR A 624 31.99 7.23 -12.53
C TYR A 624 32.60 5.93 -12.00
N MET A 625 32.24 4.78 -12.57
CA MET A 625 32.85 3.49 -12.24
C MET A 625 34.38 3.50 -12.41
N GLU A 626 34.92 4.30 -13.34
CA GLU A 626 36.38 4.42 -13.55
C GLU A 626 37.14 4.97 -12.34
N PHE A 627 36.45 5.69 -11.44
CA PHE A 627 37.02 6.27 -10.22
C PHE A 627 36.89 5.33 -9.01
N VAL A 628 36.31 4.14 -9.18
CA VAL A 628 36.13 3.16 -8.11
C VAL A 628 37.02 1.94 -8.35
N GLY A 629 37.78 1.55 -7.33
CA GLY A 629 38.62 0.37 -7.39
C GLY A 629 37.78 -0.91 -7.56
N CYS A 630 38.17 -1.78 -8.49
CA CYS A 630 37.45 -3.02 -8.82
C CYS A 630 37.12 -3.89 -7.58
N LYS A 631 38.07 -4.08 -6.65
CA LYS A 631 37.82 -4.82 -5.40
C LYS A 631 36.75 -4.18 -4.52
N ALA A 632 36.74 -2.85 -4.42
CA ALA A 632 35.75 -2.12 -3.62
C ALA A 632 34.35 -2.21 -4.25
N ALA A 633 34.28 -2.17 -5.58
CA ALA A 633 33.04 -2.36 -6.33
C ALA A 633 32.46 -3.76 -6.11
N GLU A 634 33.27 -4.82 -6.28
CA GLU A 634 32.86 -6.21 -6.06
C GLU A 634 32.38 -6.44 -4.62
N GLN A 635 33.10 -5.90 -3.64
CA GLN A 635 32.69 -6.00 -2.23
C GLN A 635 31.35 -5.30 -1.99
N SER A 636 31.13 -4.12 -2.57
CA SER A 636 29.88 -3.36 -2.38
C SER A 636 28.67 -4.06 -2.98
N ALA A 637 28.84 -4.67 -4.16
CA ALA A 637 27.81 -5.50 -4.78
C ALA A 637 27.51 -6.73 -3.91
N SER A 638 28.55 -7.39 -3.38
CA SER A 638 28.40 -8.53 -2.48
C SER A 638 27.68 -8.16 -1.17
N ASP A 639 28.04 -7.03 -0.57
CA ASP A 639 27.41 -6.52 0.66
C ASP A 639 25.91 -6.24 0.43
N ALA A 640 25.55 -5.63 -0.71
CA ALA A 640 24.16 -5.38 -1.09
C ALA A 640 23.35 -6.68 -1.22
N ILE A 641 23.91 -7.71 -1.84
CA ILE A 641 23.28 -9.03 -1.97
C ILE A 641 23.12 -9.68 -0.58
N ALA A 642 24.17 -9.63 0.25
CA ALA A 642 24.17 -10.23 1.58
C ALA A 642 23.08 -9.64 2.47
N VAL A 643 22.93 -8.31 2.48
CA VAL A 643 21.90 -7.63 3.25
C VAL A 643 20.49 -8.09 2.84
N CYS A 644 20.19 -8.16 1.54
CA CYS A 644 18.87 -8.60 1.08
C CYS A 644 18.61 -10.09 1.41
N LYS A 645 19.63 -10.95 1.29
CA LYS A 645 19.55 -12.37 1.69
C LYS A 645 19.19 -12.52 3.16
N LEU A 646 19.90 -11.81 4.04
CA LEU A 646 19.71 -11.87 5.49
C LEU A 646 18.36 -11.30 5.92
N ALA A 647 17.85 -10.29 5.21
CA ALA A 647 16.58 -9.65 5.53
C ALA A 647 15.35 -10.50 5.15
N SER A 648 15.48 -11.47 4.24
CA SER A 648 14.37 -12.33 3.80
C SER A 648 13.85 -13.19 4.95
N VAL A 649 12.53 -13.25 5.10
CA VAL A 649 11.74 -13.93 6.13
C VAL A 649 10.98 -15.12 5.54
N MET A 650 10.54 -15.01 4.29
CA MET A 650 9.70 -16.00 3.62
C MET A 650 10.08 -16.08 2.14
N GLU A 651 9.86 -17.25 1.53
CA GLU A 651 10.07 -17.40 0.09
C GLU A 651 9.22 -16.41 -0.72
N GLY A 652 9.83 -15.81 -1.74
CA GLY A 652 9.16 -14.84 -2.61
C GLY A 652 8.90 -13.46 -1.99
N ASP A 653 9.33 -13.22 -0.74
CA ASP A 653 9.19 -11.92 -0.11
C ASP A 653 10.01 -10.82 -0.82
N LEU A 654 9.78 -9.56 -0.43
CA LEU A 654 10.45 -8.43 -1.07
C LEU A 654 11.99 -8.54 -1.03
N PRO A 655 12.67 -8.83 0.11
CA PRO A 655 14.11 -9.07 0.12
C PRO A 655 14.56 -10.23 -0.79
N ALA A 656 13.83 -11.35 -0.84
CA ALA A 656 14.10 -12.49 -1.71
C ALA A 656 13.85 -12.24 -3.20
N ARG A 657 13.10 -11.19 -3.56
CA ARG A 657 13.03 -10.74 -4.97
C ARG A 657 14.17 -9.79 -5.29
N LEU A 658 14.48 -8.89 -4.37
CA LEU A 658 15.52 -7.88 -4.55
C LEU A 658 16.94 -8.48 -4.64
N HIS A 659 17.28 -9.49 -3.84
CA HIS A 659 18.61 -10.11 -3.93
C HIS A 659 18.84 -10.77 -5.31
N LYS A 660 17.82 -11.42 -5.90
CA LYS A 660 17.90 -12.05 -7.23
C LYS A 660 18.04 -10.99 -8.31
N LEU A 661 17.30 -9.88 -8.18
CA LEU A 661 17.43 -8.73 -9.08
C LEU A 661 18.85 -8.16 -9.02
N ILE A 662 19.41 -7.95 -7.83
CA ILE A 662 20.77 -7.45 -7.64
C ILE A 662 21.83 -8.43 -8.17
N GLU A 663 21.64 -9.74 -8.00
CA GLU A 663 22.52 -10.76 -8.59
C GLU A 663 22.52 -10.71 -10.11
N SER A 664 21.34 -10.59 -10.74
CA SER A 664 21.24 -10.47 -12.21
C SER A 664 21.98 -9.25 -12.78
N PHE A 665 22.01 -8.16 -12.01
CA PHE A 665 22.79 -6.96 -12.33
C PHE A 665 24.30 -7.22 -12.33
N SER A 666 24.77 -8.01 -11.36
CA SER A 666 26.19 -8.35 -11.21
C SER A 666 26.67 -9.28 -12.32
N ASP A 667 25.81 -10.14 -12.86
CA ASP A 667 26.14 -11.02 -13.99
C ASP A 667 26.06 -10.27 -15.34
N GLY A 668 25.12 -9.32 -15.47
CA GLY A 668 24.91 -8.51 -16.68
C GLY A 668 25.96 -7.40 -16.92
N THR A 669 26.64 -6.93 -15.86
CA THR A 669 27.68 -5.88 -15.94
C THR A 669 28.87 -6.26 -16.82
N ARG A 670 29.15 -7.56 -17.01
CA ARG A 670 30.21 -8.02 -17.93
C ARG A 670 29.78 -8.02 -19.41
N LYS A 671 28.48 -8.03 -19.71
CA LYS A 671 27.95 -8.22 -21.07
C LYS A 671 27.36 -6.95 -21.69
N LEU A 672 26.91 -5.98 -20.89
CA LEU A 672 26.25 -4.74 -21.34
C LEU A 672 27.15 -3.50 -21.17
N GLN A 673 28.32 -3.48 -21.83
CA GLN A 673 29.06 -2.23 -22.08
C GLN A 673 28.44 -1.44 -23.24
N GLY A 674 27.15 -1.10 -23.13
CA GLY A 674 26.45 -0.25 -24.09
C GLY A 674 26.69 1.25 -23.81
N PRO A 675 26.21 2.16 -24.69
CA PRO A 675 26.40 3.61 -24.54
C PRO A 675 25.87 4.21 -23.22
N GLN A 676 24.88 3.59 -22.58
CA GLN A 676 24.33 4.01 -21.27
C GLN A 676 25.32 3.83 -20.09
N SER A 677 26.35 2.98 -20.23
CA SER A 677 27.44 2.86 -19.24
C SER A 677 28.32 4.11 -19.12
N ARG A 678 28.07 5.13 -19.96
CA ARG A 678 28.82 6.39 -20.02
C ARG A 678 28.06 7.60 -19.48
N GLU A 679 26.83 7.41 -19.00
CA GLU A 679 26.04 8.50 -18.43
C GLU A 679 26.44 8.77 -16.97
N GLU A 680 26.25 10.01 -16.54
CA GLU A 680 26.37 10.37 -15.13
C GLU A 680 25.24 9.72 -14.32
N PRO A 681 25.49 9.31 -13.07
CA PRO A 681 24.49 8.66 -12.21
C PRO A 681 23.49 9.66 -11.61
N ILE A 682 22.82 10.45 -12.45
CA ILE A 682 21.73 11.37 -12.06
C ILE A 682 20.36 10.68 -12.15
N SER A 683 19.42 11.08 -11.30
CA SER A 683 18.05 10.54 -11.31
C SER A 683 17.10 11.47 -12.05
N MET A 684 16.20 10.90 -12.85
CA MET A 684 15.16 11.66 -13.56
C MET A 684 13.83 11.76 -12.79
N PHE A 685 13.73 11.11 -11.63
CA PHE A 685 12.49 10.99 -10.86
C PHE A 685 12.42 12.05 -9.75
N SER A 686 12.54 13.33 -10.10
CA SER A 686 12.57 14.46 -9.16
C SER A 686 11.35 14.51 -8.23
N HIS A 687 10.16 14.17 -8.72
CA HIS A 687 8.93 14.12 -7.91
C HIS A 687 8.87 12.95 -6.92
N ARG A 688 9.87 12.07 -6.89
CA ARG A 688 9.96 10.94 -5.94
C ARG A 688 10.98 11.17 -4.83
N LEU A 689 11.45 12.41 -4.66
CA LEU A 689 12.26 12.84 -3.51
C LEU A 689 13.45 11.89 -3.26
N SER A 690 13.68 11.48 -2.00
CA SER A 690 14.75 10.57 -1.61
C SER A 690 14.62 9.15 -2.18
N ALA A 691 13.42 8.72 -2.60
CA ALA A 691 13.22 7.43 -3.29
C ALA A 691 13.59 7.48 -4.79
N SER A 692 13.95 8.66 -5.32
CA SER A 692 14.25 8.86 -6.73
C SER A 692 15.38 7.95 -7.24
N ALA A 693 16.48 7.81 -6.51
CA ALA A 693 17.63 6.99 -6.92
C ALA A 693 17.27 5.50 -6.98
N ALA A 694 16.45 5.01 -6.05
CA ALA A 694 15.99 3.62 -6.03
C ALA A 694 15.02 3.32 -7.18
N LEU A 695 14.09 4.24 -7.48
CA LEU A 695 13.16 4.07 -8.58
C LEU A 695 13.88 4.13 -9.94
N ASP A 696 14.78 5.10 -10.11
CA ASP A 696 15.56 5.25 -11.33
C ASP A 696 16.42 4.00 -11.61
N TRP A 697 17.06 3.45 -10.57
CA TRP A 697 17.82 2.21 -10.66
C TRP A 697 16.95 1.02 -11.13
N LEU A 698 15.76 0.84 -10.54
CA LEU A 698 14.84 -0.22 -10.94
C LEU A 698 14.35 -0.06 -12.39
N MET A 699 14.05 1.17 -12.81
CA MET A 699 13.56 1.44 -14.17
C MET A 699 14.64 1.23 -15.22
N ARG A 700 15.89 1.64 -14.94
CA ARG A 700 17.04 1.36 -15.82
C ARG A 700 17.28 -0.13 -15.97
N TRP A 701 17.20 -0.88 -14.87
CA TRP A 701 17.30 -2.34 -14.93
C TRP A 701 16.26 -2.97 -15.86
N LYS A 702 14.99 -2.59 -15.68
CA LYS A 702 13.87 -3.09 -16.51
C LYS A 702 14.13 -2.81 -17.99
N HIS A 703 14.56 -1.59 -18.29
CA HIS A 703 14.90 -1.19 -19.65
C HIS A 703 16.03 -2.06 -20.25
N ASP A 704 17.13 -2.25 -19.52
CA ASP A 704 18.26 -3.06 -19.98
C ASP A 704 17.90 -4.53 -20.16
N HIS A 705 17.09 -5.07 -19.25
CA HIS A 705 16.63 -6.44 -19.31
C HIS A 705 15.79 -6.67 -20.57
N VAL A 706 14.82 -5.79 -20.85
CA VAL A 706 14.00 -5.83 -22.08
C VAL A 706 14.88 -5.67 -23.33
N ALA A 707 15.84 -4.73 -23.31
CA ALA A 707 16.74 -4.47 -24.44
C ALA A 707 17.70 -5.65 -24.74
N SER A 708 18.07 -6.43 -23.72
CA SER A 708 18.95 -7.60 -23.87
C SER A 708 18.30 -8.80 -24.57
N GLY A 709 17.02 -8.71 -24.95
CA GLY A 709 16.27 -9.80 -25.58
C GLY A 709 15.95 -10.95 -24.62
N ALA A 710 16.23 -10.79 -23.32
CA ALA A 710 15.75 -11.68 -22.28
C ALA A 710 14.21 -11.58 -22.27
N LYS A 711 13.55 -12.64 -22.77
CA LYS A 711 12.09 -12.73 -22.68
C LYS A 711 11.71 -12.68 -21.21
N CYS A 712 10.83 -11.77 -20.84
CA CYS A 712 10.12 -11.84 -19.57
C CYS A 712 9.51 -13.25 -19.48
N PRO A 713 9.80 -14.07 -18.45
CA PRO A 713 9.36 -15.47 -18.40
C PRO A 713 7.86 -15.71 -18.46
N ALA A 714 7.04 -14.66 -18.27
CA ALA A 714 5.63 -14.66 -18.61
C ALA A 714 5.36 -15.10 -20.07
N GLN A 715 6.24 -14.76 -21.02
CA GLN A 715 6.15 -15.19 -22.42
C GLN A 715 6.76 -16.59 -22.68
N GLN A 716 7.61 -17.11 -21.78
CA GLN A 716 8.20 -18.44 -21.95
C GLN A 716 7.29 -19.57 -21.44
N GLN A 717 6.49 -19.35 -20.40
CA GLN A 717 5.47 -20.34 -19.98
C GLN A 717 4.40 -20.56 -21.05
N GLN A 718 4.03 -19.51 -21.77
CA GLN A 718 3.07 -19.58 -22.87
C GLN A 718 3.65 -20.33 -24.09
N ASN A 719 4.90 -20.03 -24.45
CA ASN A 719 5.58 -20.74 -25.55
C ASN A 719 5.94 -22.19 -25.22
N GLN A 720 6.21 -22.55 -23.95
CA GLN A 720 6.43 -23.94 -23.56
C GLN A 720 5.12 -24.75 -23.59
N GLN A 721 4.00 -24.18 -23.15
CA GLN A 721 2.68 -24.82 -23.29
C GLN A 721 2.28 -25.01 -24.75
N ASP A 722 2.56 -24.04 -25.63
CA ASP A 722 2.30 -24.17 -27.07
C ASP A 722 3.22 -25.20 -27.76
N SER A 723 4.48 -25.34 -27.31
CA SER A 723 5.42 -26.33 -27.87
C SER A 723 5.11 -27.77 -27.43
N VAL A 724 4.62 -27.96 -26.20
CA VAL A 724 4.17 -29.27 -25.70
C VAL A 724 2.83 -29.66 -26.34
N ALA A 725 1.95 -28.68 -26.62
CA ALA A 725 0.71 -28.91 -27.36
C ALA A 725 0.95 -29.32 -28.83
N HIS A 726 2.01 -28.81 -29.48
CA HIS A 726 2.36 -29.21 -30.85
C HIS A 726 3.07 -30.57 -30.94
N ALA A 727 3.76 -31.02 -29.89
CA ALA A 727 4.45 -32.33 -29.87
C ALA A 727 3.52 -33.50 -29.45
N ALA A 728 2.39 -33.24 -28.80
CA ALA A 728 1.42 -34.26 -28.39
C ALA A 728 0.52 -34.79 -29.53
N GLY A 729 0.72 -34.33 -30.77
CA GLY A 729 -0.09 -34.69 -31.94
C GLY A 729 0.44 -35.81 -32.82
N ALA A 730 1.55 -36.48 -32.48
CA ALA A 730 2.12 -37.53 -33.34
C ALA A 730 2.65 -38.74 -32.56
N GLY A 731 1.93 -39.86 -32.66
CA GLY A 731 2.51 -41.21 -32.60
C GLY A 731 2.30 -42.00 -31.30
N ALA A 732 1.23 -42.80 -31.27
CA ALA A 732 1.15 -44.00 -30.42
C ALA A 732 1.86 -45.17 -31.12
N GLY A 733 2.74 -45.90 -30.41
CA GLY A 733 3.25 -47.17 -30.91
C GLY A 733 4.49 -47.74 -30.19
N ALA A 734 4.27 -48.89 -29.54
CA ALA A 734 5.22 -49.98 -29.23
C ALA A 734 6.20 -49.86 -28.05
N ALA A 735 6.14 -50.89 -27.20
CA ALA A 735 6.99 -51.18 -26.07
C ALA A 735 8.32 -51.87 -26.46
N ALA A 736 9.40 -51.60 -25.73
CA ALA A 736 10.52 -52.53 -25.52
C ALA A 736 11.41 -52.09 -24.34
N CYS A 737 11.91 -53.08 -23.59
CA CYS A 737 12.81 -52.97 -22.44
C CYS A 737 14.26 -52.65 -22.86
N ALA A 738 14.99 -51.85 -22.07
CA ALA A 738 16.45 -51.95 -21.89
C ALA A 738 16.93 -51.17 -20.65
N GLU A 739 17.92 -51.72 -19.95
CA GLU A 739 18.46 -51.30 -18.65
C GLU A 739 19.40 -50.07 -18.69
N ARG A 740 19.46 -49.39 -17.52
CA ARG A 740 20.54 -48.58 -16.88
C ARG A 740 21.61 -47.90 -17.75
N VAL A 741 21.85 -46.61 -17.49
CA VAL A 741 23.08 -46.08 -16.83
C VAL A 741 22.76 -44.77 -16.10
N ASP A 742 22.96 -44.74 -14.78
CA ASP A 742 23.07 -43.52 -13.98
C ASP A 742 24.41 -42.84 -14.25
N THR A 743 24.40 -41.55 -14.59
CA THR A 743 25.51 -40.61 -14.27
C THR A 743 24.96 -39.19 -14.13
N PRO A 744 25.45 -38.40 -13.16
CA PRO A 744 24.75 -37.22 -12.66
C PRO A 744 25.07 -35.98 -13.48
N ALA A 745 24.07 -35.41 -14.18
CA ALA A 745 24.14 -34.05 -14.70
C ALA A 745 23.84 -33.05 -13.56
N LEU A 746 24.79 -32.97 -12.62
CA LEU A 746 25.08 -31.73 -11.91
C LEU A 746 25.64 -30.74 -12.94
N LEU A 747 25.24 -29.47 -12.87
CA LEU A 747 25.70 -28.31 -13.68
C LEU A 747 24.90 -28.02 -14.97
N ALA A 748 23.70 -27.45 -14.83
CA ALA A 748 23.15 -26.38 -15.70
C ALA A 748 21.69 -26.04 -15.31
N GLY A 749 21.46 -25.59 -14.08
CA GLY A 749 20.20 -24.91 -13.74
C GLY A 749 20.41 -23.42 -13.93
N GLU A 750 19.82 -22.82 -14.96
CA GLU A 750 19.88 -21.36 -15.12
C GLU A 750 19.21 -20.69 -13.89
N PRO A 751 19.88 -19.73 -13.20
CA PRO A 751 19.36 -19.10 -11.98
C PRO A 751 18.05 -18.31 -12.17
N MET A 752 17.54 -18.20 -13.41
CA MET A 752 16.56 -17.21 -13.85
C MET A 752 15.13 -17.74 -14.00
N GLN A 753 14.90 -19.05 -13.91
CA GLN A 753 13.54 -19.63 -14.04
C GLN A 753 12.67 -19.49 -12.77
N ASN A 754 13.27 -19.19 -11.61
CA ASN A 754 12.59 -19.15 -10.30
C ASN A 754 12.34 -17.74 -9.76
N ILE A 755 12.29 -16.72 -10.63
CA ILE A 755 11.92 -15.35 -10.26
C ILE A 755 10.45 -15.16 -10.62
N ASP A 756 9.61 -14.75 -9.65
CA ASP A 756 8.24 -14.30 -9.94
C ASP A 756 8.29 -12.89 -10.54
N TRP A 757 8.20 -12.83 -11.87
CA TRP A 757 8.31 -11.61 -12.66
C TRP A 757 7.04 -10.76 -12.65
N SER A 758 5.93 -11.27 -12.11
CA SER A 758 4.68 -10.50 -12.02
C SER A 758 4.80 -9.27 -11.11
N PHE A 759 5.87 -9.15 -10.30
CA PHE A 759 6.13 -7.92 -9.56
C PHE A 759 6.62 -6.76 -10.44
N MET A 760 7.06 -7.01 -11.67
CA MET A 760 7.42 -5.96 -12.62
C MET A 760 6.21 -5.39 -13.35
N ASP A 761 5.12 -6.17 -13.44
CA ASP A 761 3.81 -5.72 -13.93
C ASP A 761 3.27 -4.62 -12.99
N ASP A 762 3.69 -4.62 -11.73
CA ASP A 762 3.43 -3.54 -10.77
C ASP A 762 4.06 -2.19 -11.19
N PHE A 763 5.09 -2.21 -12.03
CA PHE A 763 5.75 -1.00 -12.56
C PHE A 763 5.37 -0.70 -14.01
N ASP A 764 4.34 -1.35 -14.57
CA ASP A 764 3.65 -0.90 -15.78
C ASP A 764 2.83 0.37 -15.49
N TRP A 765 3.54 1.42 -15.08
CA TRP A 765 3.19 2.73 -15.58
C TRP A 765 3.31 2.63 -17.10
N ASN A 766 2.25 2.92 -17.85
CA ASN A 766 2.29 3.11 -19.30
C ASN A 766 3.15 4.35 -19.64
N LEU A 767 4.43 4.35 -19.24
CA LEU A 767 5.45 5.26 -19.68
C LEU A 767 6.01 4.62 -20.94
N GLU A 768 5.55 5.12 -22.10
CA GLU A 768 6.17 4.77 -23.36
C GLU A 768 7.69 4.93 -23.23
N PRO A 769 8.50 3.92 -23.60
CA PRO A 769 9.96 3.96 -23.48
C PRO A 769 10.59 5.20 -24.14
N GLY A 770 9.90 5.82 -25.09
CA GLY A 770 10.36 7.01 -25.82
C GLY A 770 10.23 8.34 -25.09
N VAL A 771 9.44 8.45 -24.00
CA VAL A 771 9.17 9.76 -23.37
C VAL A 771 10.25 10.18 -22.37
N LEU A 772 10.93 9.23 -21.73
CA LEU A 772 11.99 9.53 -20.76
C LEU A 772 13.37 9.72 -21.40
N TRP A 773 13.60 9.17 -22.59
CA TRP A 773 14.94 9.11 -23.21
C TRP A 773 15.11 9.99 -24.45
N ASN A 774 14.03 10.60 -24.98
CA ASN A 774 14.12 11.57 -26.08
C ASN A 774 14.19 13.04 -25.62
N GLY A 775 14.51 13.27 -24.34
CA GLY A 775 14.80 14.61 -23.82
C GLY A 775 16.12 15.15 -24.34
N THR A 776 16.17 15.55 -25.61
CA THR A 776 17.11 16.61 -26.01
C THR A 776 16.81 17.84 -25.15
N PRO A 777 17.82 18.51 -24.58
CA PRO A 777 17.58 19.70 -23.77
C PRO A 777 16.98 20.76 -24.68
N ARG A 778 15.76 21.19 -24.35
CA ARG A 778 15.23 22.50 -24.77
C ARG A 778 15.17 23.41 -23.57
#